data_AF-A0A671Q5W7-F1
#
_entry.id   AF-A0A671Q5W7-F1
#
_cell.length_a   1.000
_cell.length_b   1.000
_cell.length_c   1.000
_cell.angle_alpha   90.00
_cell.angle_beta   90.00
_cell.angle_gamma   90.00
#
_symmetry.space_group_name_H-M   'P 1'
#
loop_
_entity.id
_entity.type
_entity.pdbx_description
1 polymer ?
#
loop_
_entity_poly.entity_id
_entity_poly.type
_entity_poly.pdbx_seq_one_letter_code
_entity_poly.pdbx_strand_id
1 'polypeptide(L)'
;MNKMHSSMFGCENVTQCSSTATVRIRLQGEQTPALLLELQDDVHTQSFLQHVTKAKQHGDTPHFPCTFSLHRMQPQTSSHISYLLTTLIIYLPDMWIFSCVELIAVCSYRLQSVDRSGSCSDSPSNYTMRQAMMSSHAGSREGLLKYRLNKKEKEYVDIKNFRFFIGTWNVNGQSPDSSLEPWLCSDPDPPDVYALGFQELDLSTEAFFYMDSSKEQLWVDAVERSLHHKARYIRIRTIRLVGMMLVVYVNKEHKHHIREVASESVGTGLMNKMGNKGGVAVRFVFHNTSFCFVNSHLAAHVDDYERRNQDYKDICARMSFHLLDYPPLRIVKHDVVIWLGDLNYRLCFPDAGEVKRLIAEKELRRLQEYDQLNIQRKTKCAFTDFMEGEINFCPTYKYDAKSDRWDSSGKCRVPAWCDRILWRGSNVKQLHYRSHMELKTSDHKPVSSLFSIGVKMVIEQRYKKVFEEIVRDMDRMENDFLPSLSLTQREFTFENVKFRQFQRQSFLITNDGQVACTFAFIPKLNDSQYCKPWLRAEPSEGVLDPNEAMEIFLEVYVSKDSVTLLNSGEDKIEDILVLHLDRGKDYFITVAGNYLPSCFGTSLETLCRMKKPIREIPITKLIDLVSAGTEDKPLKIPKEVWLLVNHLYTKACQQVNKIKINSWFSSKRQLVSQLPRAHRNVFRYLMAFLRELLKHSIDSNLNANLLATLFASLLIRPPPNLAGKQTQHDRQKANDFILGFLMGGDED
;
A
#
# COMPACT_ATOMS: atom_id res chain seq x y z
N MET A 1 39.02 -52.92 -53.64
CA MET A 1 39.69 -54.21 -53.33
C MET A 1 39.77 -54.36 -51.81
N ASN A 2 39.47 -55.55 -51.29
CA ASN A 2 39.86 -56.14 -49.98
C ASN A 2 39.73 -55.27 -48.70
N LYS A 3 38.76 -55.57 -47.81
CA LYS A 3 38.84 -56.53 -46.67
C LYS A 3 39.65 -55.97 -45.48
N MET A 4 38.99 -55.62 -44.36
CA MET A 4 38.66 -56.53 -43.23
C MET A 4 39.88 -57.14 -42.53
N HIS A 5 40.07 -56.84 -41.24
CA HIS A 5 40.03 -57.88 -40.20
C HIS A 5 39.83 -57.33 -38.76
N SER A 6 39.04 -58.07 -37.98
CA SER A 6 39.01 -58.09 -36.50
C SER A 6 40.15 -59.04 -36.01
N SER A 7 40.69 -59.04 -34.79
CA SER A 7 40.14 -58.70 -33.47
C SER A 7 41.23 -58.52 -32.37
N MET A 8 40.78 -58.19 -31.13
CA MET A 8 41.22 -58.72 -29.80
C MET A 8 42.06 -57.89 -28.79
N PHE A 9 41.51 -57.90 -27.56
CA PHE A 9 42.05 -57.58 -26.21
C PHE A 9 42.55 -56.15 -25.88
N GLY A 10 42.33 -55.71 -24.64
CA GLY A 10 42.68 -54.38 -24.12
C GLY A 10 42.66 -54.32 -22.58
N CYS A 11 42.77 -53.11 -22.00
CA CYS A 11 42.50 -52.88 -20.57
C CYS A 11 42.18 -51.39 -20.25
N GLU A 12 41.07 -51.19 -19.52
CA GLU A 12 40.77 -50.19 -18.47
C GLU A 12 41.07 -48.65 -18.53
N ASN A 13 40.01 -47.90 -18.15
CA ASN A 13 39.93 -46.87 -17.09
C ASN A 13 40.18 -45.35 -17.36
N VAL A 14 39.08 -44.58 -17.51
CA VAL A 14 38.46 -43.67 -16.50
C VAL A 14 37.72 -42.48 -17.16
N THR A 15 36.47 -42.27 -16.75
CA THR A 15 35.64 -41.08 -17.02
C THR A 15 35.64 -40.11 -15.84
N GLN A 16 35.48 -38.80 -16.10
CA GLN A 16 35.05 -37.86 -15.07
C GLN A 16 34.12 -36.78 -15.66
N CYS A 17 32.99 -36.56 -15.00
CA CYS A 17 31.99 -35.54 -15.32
C CYS A 17 31.77 -34.71 -14.04
N SER A 18 31.80 -33.38 -14.14
CA SER A 18 31.83 -32.49 -12.97
C SER A 18 30.43 -32.22 -12.40
N SER A 19 30.14 -32.79 -11.23
CA SER A 19 29.08 -32.31 -10.34
C SER A 19 29.63 -31.20 -9.43
N THR A 20 28.93 -30.06 -9.34
CA THR A 20 29.23 -29.02 -8.35
C THR A 20 28.77 -29.49 -6.98
N ALA A 21 29.71 -29.84 -6.10
CA ALA A 21 29.40 -30.25 -4.74
C ALA A 21 28.88 -29.08 -3.90
N THR A 22 27.93 -29.37 -3.00
CA THR A 22 27.44 -28.44 -1.98
C THR A 22 27.73 -28.97 -0.57
N VAL A 23 28.00 -28.07 0.36
CA VAL A 23 28.21 -28.37 1.79
C VAL A 23 26.99 -27.91 2.57
N ARG A 24 26.31 -28.84 3.25
CA ARG A 24 25.19 -28.54 4.15
C ARG A 24 25.67 -28.41 5.59
N ILE A 25 25.41 -27.26 6.20
CA ILE A 25 25.74 -26.95 7.59
C ILE A 25 24.43 -26.87 8.39
N ARG A 26 24.38 -27.56 9.53
CA ARG A 26 23.23 -27.51 10.45
C ARG A 26 23.62 -26.73 11.70
N LEU A 27 22.85 -25.69 12.01
CA LEU A 27 23.02 -24.87 13.20
C LEU A 27 21.90 -25.20 14.20
N GLN A 28 22.27 -25.76 15.35
CA GLN A 28 21.37 -26.01 16.48
C GLN A 28 21.62 -24.95 17.56
N GLY A 29 20.57 -24.17 17.87
CA GLY A 29 20.45 -23.46 19.15
C GLY A 29 19.74 -24.34 20.19
N GLU A 30 19.68 -23.87 21.43
CA GLU A 30 19.10 -24.62 22.56
C GLU A 30 17.59 -24.89 22.46
N GLN A 31 16.87 -24.22 21.54
CA GLN A 31 15.47 -24.51 21.21
C GLN A 31 15.24 -24.53 19.70
N THR A 32 14.29 -25.36 19.24
CA THR A 32 13.90 -25.54 17.84
C THR A 32 13.17 -24.32 17.26
N PRO A 33 13.27 -24.03 15.94
CA PRO A 33 13.82 -24.89 14.88
C PRO A 33 15.31 -24.66 14.57
N ALA A 34 15.99 -25.71 14.10
CA ALA A 34 17.38 -25.65 13.66
C ALA A 34 17.51 -25.09 12.23
N LEU A 35 18.45 -24.16 12.00
CA LEU A 35 18.70 -23.58 10.68
C LEU A 35 19.61 -24.52 9.87
N LEU A 36 19.24 -24.79 8.62
CA LEU A 36 20.07 -25.52 7.66
C LEU A 36 20.55 -24.55 6.57
N LEU A 37 21.85 -24.45 6.39
CA LEU A 37 22.50 -23.64 5.36
C LEU A 37 23.14 -24.57 4.33
N GLU A 38 22.89 -24.34 3.04
CA GLU A 38 23.51 -25.07 1.94
C GLU A 38 24.39 -24.11 1.14
N LEU A 39 25.70 -24.35 1.18
CA LEU A 39 26.73 -23.52 0.55
C LEU A 39 27.40 -24.30 -0.61
N GLN A 40 27.97 -23.60 -1.58
CA GLN A 40 28.77 -24.23 -2.63
C GLN A 40 30.14 -24.65 -2.06
N ASP A 41 30.67 -25.79 -2.49
CA ASP A 41 31.97 -26.30 -2.02
C ASP A 41 33.13 -25.57 -2.73
N ASP A 42 33.27 -24.28 -2.44
CA ASP A 42 34.29 -23.39 -3.01
C ASP A 42 35.37 -22.99 -1.99
N VAL A 43 36.40 -22.31 -2.48
CA VAL A 43 37.56 -21.90 -1.66
C VAL A 43 37.17 -20.93 -0.52
N HIS A 44 36.12 -20.13 -0.70
CA HIS A 44 35.63 -19.19 0.32
C HIS A 44 34.91 -19.93 1.44
N THR A 45 34.06 -20.89 1.10
CA THR A 45 33.36 -21.78 2.04
C THR A 45 34.38 -22.63 2.83
N GLN A 46 35.40 -23.17 2.16
CA GLN A 46 36.48 -23.90 2.82
C GLN A 46 37.32 -23.01 3.76
N SER A 47 37.64 -21.77 3.36
CA SER A 47 38.34 -20.80 4.22
C SER A 47 37.51 -20.41 5.45
N PHE A 48 36.20 -20.19 5.28
CA PHE A 48 35.27 -19.95 6.38
C PHE A 48 35.23 -21.12 7.37
N LEU A 49 35.10 -22.36 6.88
CA LEU A 49 35.12 -23.56 7.71
C LEU A 49 36.45 -23.74 8.45
N GLN A 50 37.58 -23.42 7.82
CA GLN A 50 38.89 -23.43 8.50
C GLN A 50 38.98 -22.40 9.63
N HIS A 51 38.48 -21.18 9.44
CA HIS A 51 38.46 -20.16 10.50
C HIS A 51 37.56 -20.57 11.67
N VAL A 52 36.36 -21.08 11.41
CA VAL A 52 35.45 -21.61 12.45
C VAL A 52 36.08 -22.79 13.20
N THR A 53 36.80 -23.67 12.49
CA THR A 53 37.50 -24.81 13.12
C THR A 53 38.70 -24.36 13.97
N LYS A 54 39.48 -23.36 13.52
CA LYS A 54 40.57 -22.77 14.32
C LYS A 54 40.06 -22.08 15.58
N ALA A 55 38.95 -21.35 15.49
CA ALA A 55 38.30 -20.71 16.64
C ALA A 55 37.79 -21.73 17.67
N LYS A 56 37.53 -22.98 17.26
CA LYS A 56 37.16 -24.09 18.16
C LYS A 56 38.38 -24.77 18.82
N GLN A 57 39.60 -24.54 18.31
CA GLN A 57 40.85 -25.14 18.82
C GLN A 57 41.67 -24.18 19.70
N HIS A 58 41.51 -22.86 19.53
CA HIS A 58 42.04 -21.86 20.46
C HIS A 58 40.90 -21.49 21.42
N GLY A 59 41.01 -21.92 22.68
CA GLY A 59 39.94 -21.88 23.69
C GLY A 59 39.59 -20.50 24.25
N ASP A 60 39.58 -19.45 23.42
CA ASP A 60 39.25 -18.07 23.78
C ASP A 60 37.96 -17.61 23.10
N THR A 61 36.81 -17.99 23.66
CA THR A 61 35.55 -17.25 23.46
C THR A 61 34.76 -17.17 24.76
N PRO A 62 34.29 -15.98 25.18
CA PRO A 62 33.36 -15.84 26.29
C PRO A 62 32.00 -16.47 25.95
N HIS A 63 31.26 -16.87 26.99
CA HIS A 63 30.02 -17.67 26.91
C HIS A 63 29.08 -17.35 25.73
N PHE A 64 29.01 -18.26 24.77
CA PHE A 64 27.90 -18.41 23.82
C PHE A 64 27.25 -19.81 24.01
N PRO A 65 25.93 -19.90 24.24
CA PRO A 65 25.25 -21.18 24.43
C PRO A 65 24.86 -21.84 23.09
N CYS A 66 25.83 -22.38 22.36
CA CYS A 66 25.61 -23.15 21.12
C CYS A 66 26.73 -24.19 20.89
N THR A 67 26.41 -25.48 20.96
CA THR A 67 27.34 -26.58 20.69
C THR A 67 27.27 -27.03 19.22
N PHE A 68 28.38 -26.88 18.50
CA PHE A 68 28.48 -27.27 17.08
C PHE A 68 28.92 -28.73 16.90
N SER A 69 28.10 -29.54 16.21
CA SER A 69 28.42 -30.90 15.76
C SER A 69 28.38 -30.98 14.22
N LEU A 70 29.43 -31.55 13.61
CA LEU A 70 29.47 -31.84 12.17
C LEU A 70 29.21 -33.32 11.91
N HIS A 71 28.19 -33.63 11.12
CA HIS A 71 28.00 -34.95 10.53
C HIS A 71 27.82 -34.86 9.01
N ARG A 72 28.63 -35.64 8.29
CA ARG A 72 28.60 -35.77 6.84
C ARG A 72 27.68 -36.96 6.50
N MET A 73 26.45 -36.70 6.06
CA MET A 73 25.52 -37.78 5.67
C MET A 73 25.61 -38.07 4.17
N GLN A 74 25.65 -39.35 3.80
CA GLN A 74 25.53 -39.81 2.42
C GLN A 74 24.05 -39.90 1.98
N PRO A 75 23.75 -39.72 0.68
CA PRO A 75 22.39 -39.83 0.17
C PRO A 75 22.00 -41.30 -0.04
N GLN A 76 20.82 -41.71 0.47
CA GLN A 76 20.14 -42.92 0.02
C GLN A 76 19.04 -42.60 -1.00
N THR A 77 18.72 -43.58 -1.84
CA THR A 77 17.87 -43.48 -3.04
C THR A 77 16.59 -44.30 -2.92
N SER A 78 15.62 -44.08 -3.83
CA SER A 78 14.30 -44.75 -3.95
C SER A 78 13.27 -44.32 -2.88
N SER A 79 11.96 -44.19 -3.12
CA SER A 79 11.09 -43.88 -4.29
C SER A 79 9.66 -43.57 -3.71
N HIS A 80 8.53 -43.35 -4.40
CA HIS A 80 8.08 -43.36 -5.80
C HIS A 80 6.74 -42.55 -5.89
N ILE A 81 6.21 -42.27 -7.09
CA ILE A 81 4.81 -41.81 -7.39
C ILE A 81 4.49 -40.36 -6.95
N SER A 82 3.78 -39.50 -7.70
CA SER A 82 3.47 -39.34 -9.14
C SER A 82 2.75 -37.99 -9.29
N TYR A 83 2.98 -37.20 -10.34
CA TYR A 83 1.93 -36.70 -11.27
C TYR A 83 2.45 -35.68 -12.30
N LEU A 84 2.11 -35.96 -13.57
CA LEU A 84 1.99 -35.09 -14.76
C LEU A 84 3.17 -34.22 -15.24
N LEU A 85 3.79 -34.74 -16.30
CA LEU A 85 4.44 -33.99 -17.38
C LEU A 85 3.51 -32.96 -18.04
N THR A 86 4.09 -31.85 -18.51
CA THR A 86 3.85 -31.28 -19.85
C THR A 86 5.12 -30.51 -20.27
N THR A 87 5.96 -31.13 -21.13
CA THR A 87 6.49 -30.60 -22.41
C THR A 87 7.35 -29.31 -22.39
N LEU A 88 8.46 -29.10 -23.13
CA LEU A 88 9.42 -29.92 -23.91
C LEU A 88 10.54 -28.98 -24.43
N ILE A 89 11.68 -29.53 -24.90
CA ILE A 89 12.73 -28.89 -25.74
C ILE A 89 13.70 -27.88 -25.06
N ILE A 90 14.99 -28.22 -25.15
CA ILE A 90 16.14 -27.29 -25.15
C ILE A 90 16.76 -27.36 -26.58
N TYR A 91 17.43 -26.28 -27.01
CA TYR A 91 18.25 -26.10 -28.23
C TYR A 91 17.55 -25.67 -29.53
N LEU A 92 17.79 -24.42 -29.96
CA LEU A 92 18.85 -24.05 -30.93
C LEU A 92 19.00 -22.48 -30.97
N PRO A 93 20.01 -21.89 -31.65
CA PRO A 93 20.58 -20.59 -31.25
C PRO A 93 20.24 -19.37 -32.13
N ASP A 94 20.74 -18.22 -31.67
CA ASP A 94 21.08 -16.98 -32.38
C ASP A 94 20.01 -16.08 -33.02
N MET A 95 20.05 -14.83 -32.54
CA MET A 95 19.95 -13.56 -33.30
C MET A 95 18.58 -13.03 -33.80
N TRP A 96 18.48 -11.70 -33.77
CA TRP A 96 17.43 -10.82 -34.31
C TRP A 96 16.05 -10.80 -33.62
N ILE A 97 15.93 -10.03 -32.51
CA ILE A 97 15.10 -8.80 -32.51
C ILE A 97 15.85 -7.69 -31.74
N PHE A 98 16.43 -6.75 -32.49
CA PHE A 98 16.69 -5.40 -31.99
C PHE A 98 15.36 -4.62 -31.94
N SER A 99 15.24 -3.65 -31.03
CA SER A 99 14.03 -2.85 -30.73
C SER A 99 12.92 -3.58 -29.96
N CYS A 100 12.88 -3.34 -28.64
CA CYS A 100 11.67 -2.86 -27.91
C CYS A 100 11.88 -2.75 -26.38
N VAL A 101 12.96 -3.31 -25.80
CA VAL A 101 13.14 -3.37 -24.32
C VAL A 101 13.91 -2.18 -23.73
N GLU A 102 14.68 -1.42 -24.52
CA GLU A 102 15.35 -0.19 -24.02
C GLU A 102 14.42 1.00 -23.77
N LEU A 103 13.13 0.93 -24.14
CA LEU A 103 12.19 2.04 -23.92
C LEU A 103 11.55 2.07 -22.53
N ILE A 104 11.65 0.99 -21.73
CA ILE A 104 10.98 0.88 -20.42
C ILE A 104 11.96 1.08 -19.25
N ALA A 105 13.26 0.78 -19.41
CA ALA A 105 14.26 0.98 -18.35
C ALA A 105 14.71 2.44 -18.18
N VAL A 106 14.61 3.27 -19.23
CA VAL A 106 15.11 4.67 -19.21
C VAL A 106 14.06 5.66 -18.68
N CYS A 107 12.76 5.32 -18.69
CA CYS A 107 11.70 6.23 -18.23
C CYS A 107 11.53 6.27 -16.70
N SER A 108 11.95 5.24 -15.96
CA SER A 108 11.78 5.18 -14.49
C SER A 108 12.90 5.86 -13.69
N TYR A 109 13.98 6.32 -14.33
CA TYR A 109 15.11 7.01 -13.66
C TYR A 109 15.27 8.48 -14.05
N ARG A 110 14.34 9.05 -14.84
CA ARG A 110 14.41 10.43 -15.35
C ARG A 110 13.29 11.38 -14.89
N LEU A 111 12.61 11.04 -13.79
CA LEU A 111 11.51 11.83 -13.20
C LEU A 111 11.69 12.15 -11.70
N GLN A 112 12.94 12.21 -11.20
CA GLN A 112 13.24 12.62 -9.81
C GLN A 112 14.40 13.62 -9.67
N SER A 113 14.77 14.37 -10.72
CA SER A 113 15.91 15.30 -10.66
C SER A 113 15.79 16.60 -11.46
N VAL A 114 14.59 17.16 -11.59
CA VAL A 114 14.44 18.62 -11.74
C VAL A 114 13.27 19.11 -10.89
N ASP A 115 13.56 19.56 -9.68
CA ASP A 115 12.80 20.68 -9.12
C ASP A 115 13.74 21.57 -8.28
N ARG A 116 14.07 22.73 -8.86
CA ARG A 116 14.88 23.77 -8.23
C ARG A 116 13.94 24.76 -7.57
N SER A 117 14.00 24.86 -6.24
CA SER A 117 13.63 26.07 -5.49
C SER A 117 12.33 26.77 -5.93
N GLY A 118 11.19 26.06 -5.85
CA GLY A 118 9.86 26.66 -5.83
C GLY A 118 9.43 26.95 -4.38
N SER A 119 8.69 28.04 -4.15
CA SER A 119 8.10 28.33 -2.84
C SER A 119 7.11 27.25 -2.42
N CYS A 120 7.16 26.80 -1.15
CA CYS A 120 6.12 25.95 -0.59
C CYS A 120 4.84 26.77 -0.37
N SER A 121 4.02 26.89 -1.41
CA SER A 121 2.82 27.72 -1.44
C SER A 121 1.63 27.09 -2.18
N ASP A 122 1.66 25.79 -2.46
CA ASP A 122 0.51 25.08 -3.02
C ASP A 122 -0.28 24.37 -1.92
N SER A 123 -1.55 24.75 -1.80
CA SER A 123 -2.52 24.03 -0.98
C SER A 123 -3.00 22.80 -1.77
N PRO A 124 -3.17 21.62 -1.13
CA PRO A 124 -3.69 20.45 -1.83
C PRO A 124 -5.08 20.77 -2.41
N SER A 125 -5.25 20.47 -3.69
CA SER A 125 -6.53 20.63 -4.39
C SER A 125 -7.62 19.76 -3.74
N ASN A 126 -8.89 20.16 -3.89
CA ASN A 126 -10.03 19.36 -3.39
C ASN A 126 -9.98 17.90 -3.89
N TYR A 127 -9.40 17.66 -5.09
CA TYR A 127 -9.18 16.33 -5.66
C TYR A 127 -8.16 15.49 -4.87
N THR A 128 -7.00 16.06 -4.51
CA THR A 128 -5.99 15.33 -3.71
C THR A 128 -6.45 15.08 -2.28
N MET A 129 -7.23 16.01 -1.69
CA MET A 129 -7.88 15.78 -0.40
C MET A 129 -8.95 14.68 -0.47
N ARG A 130 -9.80 14.65 -1.52
CA ARG A 130 -10.76 13.55 -1.75
C ARG A 130 -10.03 12.20 -1.85
N GLN A 131 -8.94 12.12 -2.61
CA GLN A 131 -8.20 10.85 -2.80
C GLN A 131 -7.54 10.35 -1.50
N ALA A 132 -7.01 11.24 -0.66
CA ALA A 132 -6.50 10.87 0.66
C ALA A 132 -7.62 10.38 1.60
N MET A 133 -8.75 11.08 1.62
CA MET A 133 -9.92 10.75 2.44
C MET A 133 -10.59 9.43 2.06
N MET A 134 -10.69 9.12 0.76
CA MET A 134 -11.29 7.87 0.30
C MET A 134 -10.41 6.63 0.50
N SER A 135 -9.16 6.80 0.98
CA SER A 135 -8.31 5.68 1.40
C SER A 135 -8.59 5.34 2.87
N SER A 136 -9.20 4.17 3.11
CA SER A 136 -9.63 3.68 4.43
C SER A 136 -8.51 3.31 5.41
N HIS A 137 -7.29 3.82 5.19
CA HIS A 137 -6.13 3.55 6.02
C HIS A 137 -6.03 4.63 7.10
N ALA A 138 -6.10 4.24 8.37
CA ALA A 138 -6.05 5.16 9.52
C ALA A 138 -4.85 6.15 9.48
N GLY A 139 -3.72 5.73 8.93
CA GLY A 139 -2.53 6.57 8.73
C GLY A 139 -2.73 7.76 7.77
N SER A 140 -3.71 7.71 6.86
CA SER A 140 -4.07 8.85 5.99
C SER A 140 -4.68 9.98 6.82
N ARG A 141 -5.65 9.65 7.70
CA ARG A 141 -6.34 10.63 8.55
C ARG A 141 -5.39 11.25 9.58
N GLU A 142 -4.55 10.44 10.23
CA GLU A 142 -3.52 10.95 11.15
C GLU A 142 -2.49 11.84 10.43
N GLY A 143 -2.05 11.44 9.23
CA GLY A 143 -1.16 12.24 8.39
C GLY A 143 -1.73 13.62 8.04
N LEU A 144 -3.00 13.70 7.63
CA LEU A 144 -3.64 14.98 7.33
C LEU A 144 -3.87 15.84 8.58
N LEU A 145 -4.27 15.23 9.70
CA LEU A 145 -4.43 15.92 10.98
C LEU A 145 -3.10 16.59 11.40
N LYS A 146 -2.00 15.85 11.34
CA LYS A 146 -0.64 16.36 11.62
C LYS A 146 -0.23 17.47 10.65
N TYR A 147 -0.54 17.35 9.36
CA TYR A 147 -0.30 18.39 8.36
C TYR A 147 -1.08 19.68 8.66
N ARG A 148 -2.39 19.57 8.96
CA ARG A 148 -3.24 20.73 9.30
C ARG A 148 -2.80 21.41 10.60
N LEU A 149 -2.44 20.64 11.64
CA LEU A 149 -1.89 21.15 12.89
C LEU A 149 -0.60 21.95 12.63
N ASN A 150 0.36 21.38 11.87
CA ASN A 150 1.60 22.07 11.52
C ASN A 150 1.35 23.39 10.75
N LYS A 151 0.35 23.43 9.85
CA LYS A 151 -0.02 24.67 9.14
C LYS A 151 -0.57 25.74 10.10
N LYS A 152 -1.23 25.33 11.18
CA LYS A 152 -1.74 26.19 12.26
C LYS A 152 -0.79 26.34 13.46
N GLU A 153 0.48 25.92 13.36
CA GLU A 153 1.42 25.90 14.52
C GLU A 153 1.49 27.25 15.27
N LYS A 154 1.45 28.36 14.53
CA LYS A 154 1.47 29.74 15.07
C LYS A 154 0.26 30.11 15.94
N GLU A 155 -0.85 29.39 15.85
CA GLU A 155 -2.05 29.64 16.67
C GLU A 155 -1.88 29.08 18.10
N TYR A 156 -0.99 28.10 18.30
CA TYR A 156 -0.79 27.42 19.58
C TYR A 156 0.66 27.36 20.10
N VAL A 157 1.64 27.85 19.34
CA VAL A 157 3.05 27.94 19.75
C VAL A 157 3.48 29.39 19.96
N ASP A 158 3.91 29.71 21.17
CA ASP A 158 4.66 30.93 21.47
C ASP A 158 6.18 30.63 21.37
N ILE A 159 7.01 31.60 20.96
CA ILE A 159 8.48 31.43 20.92
C ILE A 159 9.08 32.16 22.12
N LYS A 160 9.80 31.43 22.98
CA LYS A 160 10.53 31.99 24.14
C LYS A 160 12.03 31.84 23.94
N ASN A 161 12.77 32.93 24.15
CA ASN A 161 14.23 32.91 24.05
C ASN A 161 14.88 32.36 25.32
N PHE A 162 15.90 31.51 25.15
CA PHE A 162 16.74 30.95 26.22
C PHE A 162 18.22 31.10 25.87
N ARG A 163 19.09 31.15 26.89
CA ARG A 163 20.53 31.38 26.77
C ARG A 163 21.30 30.06 26.68
N PHE A 164 22.02 29.84 25.59
CA PHE A 164 22.87 28.66 25.38
C PHE A 164 24.34 29.09 25.35
N PHE A 165 25.12 28.63 26.33
CA PHE A 165 26.58 28.75 26.33
C PHE A 165 27.18 27.51 25.70
N ILE A 166 27.99 27.72 24.66
CA ILE A 166 28.66 26.67 23.93
C ILE A 166 30.16 26.89 24.09
N GLY A 167 30.90 25.87 24.52
CA GLY A 167 32.34 25.93 24.73
C GLY A 167 33.07 24.80 24.01
N THR A 168 34.28 25.08 23.53
CA THR A 168 35.20 24.05 23.04
C THR A 168 36.63 24.30 23.53
N TRP A 169 37.36 23.24 23.88
CA TRP A 169 38.78 23.33 24.25
C TRP A 169 39.55 22.01 23.99
N ASN A 170 40.57 22.06 23.13
CA ASN A 170 41.58 21.01 23.07
C ASN A 170 42.53 21.15 24.28
N VAL A 171 42.59 20.14 25.15
CA VAL A 171 43.34 20.20 26.42
C VAL A 171 44.70 19.49 26.38
N ASN A 172 45.13 18.98 25.22
CA ASN A 172 46.46 18.39 24.98
C ASN A 172 46.92 17.41 26.09
N GLY A 173 46.03 16.49 26.45
CA GLY A 173 46.26 15.46 27.47
C GLY A 173 46.47 15.98 28.90
N GLN A 174 46.28 17.27 29.17
CA GLN A 174 46.51 17.86 30.49
C GLN A 174 45.33 17.64 31.44
N SER A 175 45.63 17.61 32.74
CA SER A 175 44.64 17.75 33.81
C SER A 175 44.32 19.23 34.04
N PRO A 176 43.13 19.60 34.55
CA PRO A 176 42.82 20.99 34.86
C PRO A 176 43.73 21.51 35.98
N ASP A 177 44.45 22.60 35.72
CA ASP A 177 45.42 23.22 36.65
C ASP A 177 44.96 24.56 37.24
N SER A 178 43.78 25.04 36.86
CA SER A 178 43.25 26.37 37.19
C SER A 178 41.71 26.39 37.19
N SER A 179 41.09 27.44 37.76
CA SER A 179 39.63 27.62 37.75
C SER A 179 39.13 27.87 36.32
N LEU A 180 38.01 27.26 35.93
CA LEU A 180 37.43 27.47 34.60
C LEU A 180 36.44 28.65 34.56
N GLU A 181 36.24 29.36 35.68
CA GLU A 181 35.34 30.52 35.76
C GLU A 181 35.62 31.62 34.72
N PRO A 182 36.89 31.98 34.38
CA PRO A 182 37.17 32.96 33.32
C PRO A 182 36.56 32.56 31.97
N TRP A 183 36.44 31.26 31.69
CA TRP A 183 35.79 30.74 30.50
C TRP A 183 34.27 30.63 30.69
N LEU A 184 33.83 29.86 31.70
CA LEU A 184 32.45 29.40 31.84
C LEU A 184 31.51 30.42 32.50
N CYS A 185 32.04 31.38 33.27
CA CYS A 185 31.29 32.41 34.00
C CYS A 185 31.61 33.83 33.48
N SER A 186 31.95 33.96 32.20
CA SER A 186 32.35 35.22 31.55
C SER A 186 31.19 36.14 31.12
N ASP A 187 29.94 35.73 31.31
CA ASP A 187 28.74 36.54 31.01
C ASP A 187 28.03 36.93 32.32
N PRO A 188 27.34 38.09 32.39
CA PRO A 188 26.73 38.58 33.64
C PRO A 188 25.47 37.83 34.07
N ASP A 189 24.75 37.17 33.15
CA ASP A 189 23.54 36.39 33.45
C ASP A 189 23.76 34.90 33.15
N PRO A 190 23.21 34.00 33.98
CA PRO A 190 23.38 32.56 33.81
C PRO A 190 22.83 32.09 32.46
N PRO A 191 23.55 31.19 31.76
CA PRO A 191 22.97 30.40 30.67
C PRO A 191 21.89 29.44 31.19
N ASP A 192 20.89 29.15 30.35
CA ASP A 192 19.91 28.09 30.59
C ASP A 192 20.49 26.70 30.25
N VAL A 193 21.41 26.64 29.28
CA VAL A 193 22.07 25.42 28.81
C VAL A 193 23.56 25.68 28.62
N TYR A 194 24.39 24.74 29.05
CA TYR A 194 25.81 24.63 28.66
C TYR A 194 26.02 23.38 27.80
N ALA A 195 26.74 23.50 26.70
CA ALA A 195 27.30 22.37 25.97
C ALA A 195 28.82 22.58 25.78
N LEU A 196 29.61 21.72 26.40
CA LEU A 196 31.06 21.88 26.52
C LEU A 196 31.78 20.68 25.89
N GLY A 197 32.49 20.95 24.79
CA GLY A 197 33.34 19.98 24.13
C GLY A 197 34.79 20.08 24.56
N PHE A 198 35.41 18.93 24.78
CA PHE A 198 36.84 18.80 25.00
C PHE A 198 37.44 17.90 23.92
N GLN A 199 38.68 18.16 23.54
CA GLN A 199 39.47 17.33 22.64
C GLN A 199 40.83 17.03 23.28
N GLU A 200 41.43 15.89 22.92
CA GLU A 200 42.66 15.38 23.57
C GLU A 200 42.57 15.30 25.10
N LEU A 201 41.37 15.00 25.64
CA LEU A 201 41.14 14.87 27.08
C LEU A 201 42.15 13.92 27.75
N ASP A 202 42.47 12.84 27.06
CA ASP A 202 43.53 11.93 27.43
C ASP A 202 44.24 11.39 26.19
N LEU A 203 45.56 11.33 26.27
CA LEU A 203 46.48 10.86 25.21
C LEU A 203 47.15 9.54 25.59
N SER A 204 46.69 8.92 26.68
CA SER A 204 47.14 7.62 27.19
C SER A 204 46.79 6.47 26.24
N THR A 205 47.61 5.41 26.28
CA THR A 205 47.38 4.17 25.52
C THR A 205 46.08 3.51 25.98
N GLU A 206 45.78 3.65 27.27
CA GLU A 206 44.62 3.12 27.96
C GLU A 206 43.32 3.76 27.44
N ALA A 207 43.29 5.08 27.31
CA ALA A 207 42.16 5.80 26.71
C ALA A 207 41.97 5.47 25.22
N PHE A 208 43.05 5.15 24.50
CA PHE A 208 43.00 4.78 23.08
C PHE A 208 42.45 3.36 22.85
N PHE A 209 42.87 2.36 23.65
CA PHE A 209 42.49 0.95 23.43
C PHE A 209 41.33 0.46 24.30
N TYR A 210 41.25 0.89 25.56
CA TYR A 210 40.28 0.37 26.54
C TYR A 210 39.13 1.33 26.83
N MET A 211 39.15 2.54 26.26
CA MET A 211 38.21 3.64 26.52
C MET A 211 38.16 4.09 27.99
N ASP A 212 39.08 3.66 28.86
CA ASP A 212 39.16 4.14 30.25
C ASP A 212 39.95 5.47 30.32
N SER A 213 39.59 6.37 31.24
CA SER A 213 40.37 7.58 31.47
C SER A 213 40.14 8.18 32.85
N SER A 214 41.24 8.31 33.60
CA SER A 214 41.28 8.99 34.90
C SER A 214 41.02 10.51 34.80
N LYS A 215 41.07 11.10 33.61
CA LYS A 215 40.87 12.54 33.39
C LYS A 215 39.43 12.95 33.14
N GLU A 216 38.54 12.02 32.79
CA GLU A 216 37.12 12.32 32.55
C GLU A 216 36.48 12.99 33.77
N GLN A 217 36.58 12.36 34.93
CA GLN A 217 35.97 12.90 36.15
C GLN A 217 36.65 14.18 36.63
N LEU A 218 37.97 14.32 36.48
CA LEU A 218 38.70 15.55 36.86
C LEU A 218 38.21 16.78 36.08
N TRP A 219 38.00 16.64 34.77
CA TRP A 219 37.48 17.71 33.92
C TRP A 219 36.00 18.00 34.17
N VAL A 220 35.19 16.97 34.44
CA VAL A 220 33.80 17.14 34.91
C VAL A 220 33.76 17.94 36.21
N ASP A 221 34.55 17.57 37.22
CA ASP A 221 34.56 18.21 38.54
C ASP A 221 35.09 19.66 38.45
N ALA A 222 36.02 19.94 37.53
CA ALA A 222 36.49 21.30 37.26
C ALA A 222 35.41 22.16 36.59
N VAL A 223 34.66 21.59 35.65
CA VAL A 223 33.50 22.25 35.02
C VAL A 223 32.40 22.53 36.05
N GLU A 224 31.95 21.52 36.80
CA GLU A 224 30.82 21.65 37.73
C GLU A 224 31.08 22.68 38.85
N ARG A 225 32.33 22.82 39.30
CA ARG A 225 32.75 23.88 40.24
C ARG A 225 32.80 25.28 39.64
N SER A 226 32.86 25.40 38.31
CA SER A 226 33.08 26.66 37.59
C SER A 226 31.86 27.14 36.78
N LEU A 227 30.73 26.43 36.84
CA LEU A 227 29.46 26.85 36.22
C LEU A 227 28.92 28.11 36.89
N HIS A 228 28.18 28.93 36.14
CA HIS A 228 27.80 30.28 36.56
C HIS A 228 26.98 30.32 37.87
N HIS A 229 27.58 30.87 38.92
CA HIS A 229 27.14 30.79 40.32
C HIS A 229 25.71 31.29 40.63
N LYS A 230 25.10 32.13 39.78
CA LYS A 230 23.71 32.61 39.98
C LYS A 230 22.62 31.59 39.60
N ALA A 231 22.97 30.41 39.11
CA ALA A 231 22.00 29.35 38.80
C ALA A 231 22.53 27.97 39.24
N ARG A 232 21.62 27.00 39.41
CA ARG A 232 21.98 25.62 39.75
C ARG A 232 21.79 24.74 38.53
N TYR A 233 22.83 24.02 38.16
CA TYR A 233 22.83 23.17 36.97
C TYR A 233 22.68 21.69 37.31
N ILE A 234 22.23 20.91 36.33
CA ILE A 234 22.25 19.46 36.34
C ILE A 234 22.94 18.95 35.07
N ARG A 235 23.72 17.88 35.19
CA ARG A 235 24.32 17.18 34.06
C ARG A 235 23.25 16.34 33.37
N ILE A 236 22.96 16.64 32.10
CA ILE A 236 21.98 15.91 31.29
C ILE A 236 22.61 14.68 30.65
N ARG A 237 23.81 14.85 30.08
CA ARG A 237 24.54 13.77 29.41
C ARG A 237 26.02 14.09 29.33
N THR A 238 26.84 13.06 29.50
CA THR A 238 28.25 13.03 29.10
C THR A 238 28.40 11.94 28.04
N ILE A 239 29.27 12.16 27.05
CA ILE A 239 29.72 11.13 26.11
C ILE A 239 31.19 11.36 25.78
N ARG A 240 31.97 10.28 25.69
CA ARG A 240 33.39 10.31 25.32
C ARG A 240 33.71 9.27 24.25
N LEU A 241 34.69 9.58 23.42
CA LEU A 241 35.35 8.69 22.46
C LEU A 241 36.84 9.00 22.46
N VAL A 242 37.67 8.11 23.03
CA VAL A 242 39.09 8.35 23.34
C VAL A 242 39.25 9.68 24.10
N GLY A 243 39.81 10.72 23.45
CA GLY A 243 40.03 12.05 24.01
C GLY A 243 38.99 13.11 23.60
N MET A 244 37.97 12.76 22.83
CA MET A 244 36.84 13.66 22.55
C MET A 244 35.75 13.46 23.60
N MET A 245 35.39 14.50 24.35
CA MET A 245 34.30 14.44 25.33
C MET A 245 33.31 15.58 25.08
N LEU A 246 32.00 15.31 25.17
CA LEU A 246 30.96 16.32 25.19
C LEU A 246 30.14 16.14 26.47
N VAL A 247 30.04 17.22 27.24
CA VAL A 247 29.21 17.26 28.44
C VAL A 247 28.18 18.39 28.33
N VAL A 248 26.93 18.07 28.66
CA VAL A 248 25.80 18.99 28.56
C VAL A 248 25.17 19.18 29.93
N TYR A 249 25.04 20.44 30.34
CA TYR A 249 24.33 20.86 31.54
C TYR A 249 23.14 21.73 31.21
N VAL A 250 22.10 21.68 32.04
CA VAL A 250 20.90 22.51 31.92
C VAL A 250 20.57 23.09 33.30
N ASN A 251 20.09 24.34 33.34
CA ASN A 251 19.58 24.95 34.56
C ASN A 251 18.48 24.04 35.15
N LYS A 252 18.58 23.72 36.44
CA LYS A 252 17.74 22.74 37.14
C LYS A 252 16.24 23.01 36.97
N GLU A 253 15.84 24.27 36.84
CA GLU A 253 14.46 24.69 36.58
C GLU A 253 13.87 24.06 35.31
N HIS A 254 14.68 23.89 34.27
CA HIS A 254 14.25 23.36 32.97
C HIS A 254 14.24 21.82 32.90
N LYS A 255 14.66 21.12 33.96
CA LYS A 255 14.81 19.65 33.98
C LYS A 255 13.61 18.90 33.40
N HIS A 256 12.41 19.30 33.80
CA HIS A 256 11.16 18.62 33.42
C HIS A 256 10.72 18.88 31.96
N HIS A 257 11.42 19.77 31.26
CA HIS A 257 11.18 20.13 29.87
C HIS A 257 12.22 19.55 28.90
N ILE A 258 13.27 18.88 29.42
CA ILE A 258 14.24 18.11 28.63
C ILE A 258 13.72 16.68 28.43
N ARG A 259 13.62 16.24 27.17
CA ARG A 259 13.06 14.93 26.77
C ARG A 259 13.92 14.28 25.69
N GLU A 260 13.72 12.98 25.47
CA GLU A 260 14.34 12.21 24.37
C GLU A 260 15.87 12.39 24.26
N VAL A 261 16.56 12.35 25.41
CA VAL A 261 18.02 12.51 25.48
C VAL A 261 18.70 11.29 24.88
N ALA A 262 19.52 11.49 23.86
CA ALA A 262 20.36 10.44 23.26
C ALA A 262 21.77 10.96 22.96
N SER A 263 22.73 10.06 22.78
CA SER A 263 24.12 10.42 22.49
C SER A 263 24.80 9.34 21.66
N GLU A 264 25.59 9.74 20.66
CA GLU A 264 26.24 8.83 19.71
C GLU A 264 27.69 9.27 19.45
N SER A 265 28.54 8.33 19.01
CA SER A 265 29.93 8.61 18.66
C SER A 265 30.34 7.97 17.34
N VAL A 266 31.26 8.62 16.63
CA VAL A 266 31.79 8.17 15.33
C VAL A 266 33.30 8.40 15.32
N GLY A 267 34.07 7.31 15.27
CA GLY A 267 35.50 7.36 15.02
C GLY A 267 35.80 7.49 13.52
N THR A 268 36.61 8.49 13.15
CA THR A 268 37.12 8.73 11.79
C THR A 268 38.65 8.72 11.74
N GLY A 269 39.34 8.33 12.80
CA GLY A 269 40.80 8.33 12.89
C GLY A 269 41.48 7.22 12.10
N LEU A 270 42.40 6.48 12.74
CA LEU A 270 43.13 5.39 12.09
C LEU A 270 42.15 4.39 11.45
N MET A 271 42.44 3.98 10.21
CA MET A 271 41.58 3.13 9.36
C MET A 271 40.12 3.64 9.18
N ASN A 272 39.89 4.95 9.34
CA ASN A 272 38.58 5.63 9.32
C ASN A 272 37.57 5.07 10.35
N LYS A 273 38.07 4.38 11.39
CA LYS A 273 37.26 3.69 12.41
C LYS A 273 37.69 4.01 13.85
N MET A 274 38.98 4.22 14.09
CA MET A 274 39.48 4.48 15.46
C MET A 274 39.03 5.85 16.00
N GLY A 275 38.88 5.94 17.32
CA GLY A 275 38.31 7.09 18.02
C GLY A 275 39.25 8.28 18.28
N ASN A 276 40.50 8.24 17.82
CA ASN A 276 41.46 9.34 18.04
C ASN A 276 41.19 10.62 17.22
N LYS A 277 40.28 10.52 16.24
CA LYS A 277 39.64 11.59 15.48
C LYS A 277 38.21 11.17 15.18
N GLY A 278 37.33 12.13 14.90
CA GLY A 278 35.91 11.89 14.63
C GLY A 278 35.02 12.86 15.39
N GLY A 279 33.90 12.37 15.94
CA GLY A 279 33.02 13.19 16.75
C GLY A 279 32.12 12.42 17.72
N VAL A 280 31.65 13.13 18.74
CA VAL A 280 30.66 12.70 19.72
C VAL A 280 29.53 13.71 19.75
N ALA A 281 28.29 13.26 19.96
CA ALA A 281 27.15 14.16 20.00
C ALA A 281 26.15 13.81 21.09
N VAL A 282 25.43 14.83 21.54
CA VAL A 282 24.28 14.74 22.43
C VAL A 282 23.11 15.44 21.76
N ARG A 283 21.95 14.78 21.73
CA ARG A 283 20.68 15.38 21.29
C ARG A 283 19.64 15.30 22.40
N PHE A 284 18.71 16.25 22.41
CA PHE A 284 17.52 16.24 23.24
C PHE A 284 16.44 17.14 22.64
N VAL A 285 15.21 17.02 23.12
CA VAL A 285 14.13 17.99 22.90
C VAL A 285 14.00 18.85 24.16
N PHE A 286 13.97 20.18 23.98
CA PHE A 286 13.65 21.13 25.04
C PHE A 286 12.33 21.81 24.68
N HIS A 287 11.31 21.62 25.53
CA HIS A 287 9.91 21.92 25.21
C HIS A 287 9.48 21.26 23.89
N ASN A 288 9.34 22.03 22.81
CA ASN A 288 8.97 21.57 21.48
C ASN A 288 10.01 21.95 20.42
N THR A 289 11.29 22.05 20.79
CA THR A 289 12.41 22.29 19.88
C THR A 289 13.50 21.26 20.09
N SER A 290 13.92 20.61 19.01
CA SER A 290 14.94 19.56 19.01
C SER A 290 16.34 20.13 18.77
N PHE A 291 17.27 19.74 19.63
CA PHE A 291 18.65 20.19 19.63
C PHE A 291 19.61 19.03 19.39
N CYS A 292 20.68 19.27 18.63
CA CYS A 292 21.82 18.36 18.51
C CYS A 292 23.13 19.14 18.65
N PHE A 293 23.94 18.75 19.64
CA PHE A 293 25.27 19.31 19.89
C PHE A 293 26.31 18.28 19.46
N VAL A 294 27.21 18.67 18.56
CA VAL A 294 28.25 17.79 18.02
C VAL A 294 29.61 18.37 18.39
N ASN A 295 30.40 17.62 19.16
CA ASN A 295 31.82 17.90 19.38
C ASN A 295 32.64 17.02 18.41
N SER A 296 33.58 17.61 17.65
CA SER A 296 34.49 16.84 16.80
C SER A 296 35.95 17.21 16.98
N HIS A 297 36.81 16.23 16.73
CA HIS A 297 38.25 16.42 16.53
C HIS A 297 38.62 15.89 15.14
N LEU A 298 38.78 16.78 14.16
CA LEU A 298 39.05 16.40 12.77
C LEU A 298 40.56 16.24 12.50
N ALA A 299 40.94 15.61 11.39
CA ALA A 299 42.33 15.38 11.02
C ALA A 299 43.20 16.65 11.08
N ALA A 300 44.39 16.52 11.69
CA ALA A 300 45.37 17.60 11.85
C ALA A 300 46.17 17.86 10.56
N HIS A 301 47.26 18.64 10.65
CA HIS A 301 48.16 19.03 9.56
C HIS A 301 47.55 19.99 8.52
N VAL A 302 48.38 20.85 7.91
CA VAL A 302 47.90 21.94 7.04
C VAL A 302 47.34 21.40 5.72
N ASP A 303 48.01 20.42 5.12
CA ASP A 303 47.68 19.92 3.78
C ASP A 303 46.41 19.03 3.75
N ASP A 304 46.03 18.44 4.88
CA ASP A 304 44.94 17.45 5.00
C ASP A 304 43.51 18.06 5.06
N TYR A 305 43.22 19.16 4.35
CA TYR A 305 41.89 19.79 4.43
C TYR A 305 40.80 18.99 3.69
N GLU A 306 41.12 18.28 2.60
CA GLU A 306 40.20 17.29 2.01
C GLU A 306 39.87 16.17 3.00
N ARG A 307 40.83 15.75 3.83
CA ARG A 307 40.58 14.76 4.87
C ARG A 307 39.65 15.30 5.96
N ARG A 308 39.82 16.55 6.41
CA ARG A 308 38.86 17.20 7.32
C ARG A 308 37.45 17.31 6.72
N ASN A 309 37.35 17.63 5.42
CA ASN A 309 36.08 17.61 4.69
C ASN A 309 35.45 16.21 4.69
N GLN A 310 36.26 15.15 4.56
CA GLN A 310 35.78 13.78 4.60
C GLN A 310 35.38 13.33 6.00
N ASP A 311 36.17 13.65 7.04
CA ASP A 311 35.81 13.37 8.44
C ASP A 311 34.44 13.99 8.79
N TYR A 312 34.19 15.24 8.39
CA TYR A 312 32.88 15.90 8.53
C TYR A 312 31.74 15.12 7.83
N LYS A 313 31.96 14.68 6.59
CA LYS A 313 30.97 13.89 5.82
C LYS A 313 30.70 12.54 6.46
N ASP A 314 31.75 11.85 6.93
CA ASP A 314 31.66 10.55 7.60
C ASP A 314 30.86 10.66 8.91
N ILE A 315 31.12 11.68 9.73
CA ILE A 315 30.33 11.97 10.95
C ILE A 315 28.86 12.23 10.57
N CYS A 316 28.59 13.09 9.57
CA CYS A 316 27.23 13.39 9.12
C CYS A 316 26.47 12.16 8.58
N ALA A 317 27.17 11.23 7.93
CA ALA A 317 26.57 10.03 7.33
C ALA A 317 26.34 8.90 8.34
N ARG A 318 27.27 8.72 9.30
CA ARG A 318 27.30 7.59 10.23
C ARG A 318 26.61 7.86 11.57
N MET A 319 26.54 9.11 12.01
CA MET A 319 25.95 9.46 13.30
C MET A 319 24.41 9.43 13.24
N SER A 320 23.83 8.47 13.97
CA SER A 320 22.40 8.14 13.89
C SER A 320 21.88 7.76 15.27
N PHE A 321 20.99 8.58 15.84
CA PHE A 321 20.43 8.38 17.17
C PHE A 321 19.22 7.44 17.10
N HIS A 322 19.19 6.43 17.97
CA HIS A 322 18.11 5.45 18.07
C HIS A 322 17.20 5.80 19.26
N LEU A 323 15.93 6.10 18.98
CA LEU A 323 14.88 6.31 19.98
C LEU A 323 13.82 5.23 19.80
N LEU A 324 13.22 4.74 20.89
CA LEU A 324 12.35 3.55 20.86
C LEU A 324 11.16 3.67 19.90
N ASP A 325 10.54 4.85 19.83
CA ASP A 325 9.29 5.08 19.09
C ASP A 325 9.48 5.77 17.73
N TYR A 326 10.72 5.97 17.27
CA TYR A 326 11.02 6.78 16.09
C TYR A 326 12.06 6.13 15.15
N PRO A 327 11.99 6.36 13.83
CA PRO A 327 13.04 5.97 12.91
C PRO A 327 14.37 6.68 13.27
N PRO A 328 15.54 6.09 12.96
CA PRO A 328 16.83 6.62 13.38
C PRO A 328 17.06 8.07 12.91
N LEU A 329 17.33 8.96 13.87
CA LEU A 329 17.48 10.39 13.63
C LEU A 329 18.92 10.75 13.29
N ARG A 330 19.13 11.45 12.17
CA ARG A 330 20.44 12.01 11.79
C ARG A 330 20.62 13.42 12.34
N ILE A 331 21.87 13.88 12.46
CA ILE A 331 22.24 15.23 12.93
C ILE A 331 21.34 16.32 12.30
N VAL A 332 21.27 16.37 10.97
CA VAL A 332 20.58 17.43 10.19
C VAL A 332 19.04 17.40 10.26
N LYS A 333 18.43 16.48 11.01
CA LYS A 333 16.97 16.40 11.22
C LYS A 333 16.47 17.16 12.45
N HIS A 334 17.37 17.78 13.22
CA HIS A 334 17.03 18.60 14.39
C HIS A 334 16.73 20.05 13.99
N ASP A 335 15.88 20.75 14.75
CA ASP A 335 15.52 22.16 14.53
C ASP A 335 16.74 23.08 14.68
N VAL A 336 17.60 22.75 15.64
CA VAL A 336 18.86 23.45 15.93
C VAL A 336 19.99 22.43 16.05
N VAL A 337 21.03 22.63 15.25
CA VAL A 337 22.30 21.89 15.32
C VAL A 337 23.40 22.88 15.67
N ILE A 338 24.20 22.57 16.69
CA ILE A 338 25.41 23.32 17.04
C ILE A 338 26.60 22.37 16.94
N TRP A 339 27.57 22.73 16.12
CA TRP A 339 28.78 21.96 15.89
C TRP A 339 29.97 22.73 16.42
N LEU A 340 30.72 22.11 17.31
CA LEU A 340 31.87 22.69 17.99
C LEU A 340 33.05 21.72 17.93
N GLY A 341 34.26 22.20 18.16
CA GLY A 341 35.41 21.33 18.34
C GLY A 341 36.74 21.91 17.86
N ASP A 342 37.78 21.09 17.98
CA ASP A 342 39.00 21.25 17.20
C ASP A 342 38.74 20.72 15.78
N LEU A 343 38.30 21.63 14.91
CA LEU A 343 38.04 21.33 13.51
C LEU A 343 39.35 21.28 12.70
N ASN A 344 40.48 21.64 13.30
CA ASN A 344 41.84 21.53 12.78
C ASN A 344 42.13 22.21 11.42
N TYR A 345 41.19 22.99 10.86
CA TYR A 345 41.43 23.81 9.68
C TYR A 345 42.49 24.88 9.97
N ARG A 346 43.37 25.09 8.99
CA ARG A 346 44.57 25.94 9.13
C ARG A 346 44.49 27.15 8.22
N LEU A 347 45.44 28.06 8.37
CA LEU A 347 45.67 29.11 7.37
C LEU A 347 46.45 28.53 6.19
N CYS A 348 45.97 28.77 4.97
CA CYS A 348 46.73 28.55 3.73
C CYS A 348 47.78 29.66 3.54
N PHE A 349 48.66 29.83 4.52
CA PHE A 349 49.69 30.86 4.56
C PHE A 349 51.04 30.22 4.95
N PRO A 350 52.08 30.25 4.07
CA PRO A 350 53.28 29.44 4.26
C PRO A 350 54.25 30.00 5.30
N ASP A 351 54.28 31.33 5.51
CA ASP A 351 55.20 31.97 6.45
C ASP A 351 54.56 32.23 7.83
N ALA A 352 55.05 31.52 8.84
CA ALA A 352 54.65 31.71 10.24
C ALA A 352 55.07 33.08 10.81
N GLY A 353 56.14 33.70 10.28
CA GLY A 353 56.61 35.02 10.69
C GLY A 353 55.64 36.12 10.27
N GLU A 354 55.27 36.15 8.99
CA GLU A 354 54.27 37.07 8.46
C GLU A 354 52.89 36.90 9.12
N VAL A 355 52.43 35.66 9.39
CA VAL A 355 51.19 35.44 10.16
C VAL A 355 51.30 36.05 11.57
N LYS A 356 52.42 35.84 12.28
CA LYS A 356 52.63 36.43 13.61
C LYS A 356 52.68 37.96 13.56
N ARG A 357 53.23 38.56 12.49
CA ARG A 357 53.25 40.02 12.25
C ARG A 357 51.83 40.56 12.04
N LEU A 358 51.05 39.95 11.15
CA LEU A 358 49.67 40.35 10.86
C LEU A 358 48.75 40.23 12.09
N ILE A 359 48.95 39.22 12.95
CA ILE A 359 48.24 39.13 14.23
C ILE A 359 48.62 40.29 15.16
N ALA A 360 49.91 40.65 15.26
CA ALA A 360 50.36 41.77 16.09
C ALA A 360 49.82 43.12 15.60
N GLU A 361 49.67 43.28 14.28
CA GLU A 361 49.04 44.44 13.63
C GLU A 361 47.50 44.43 13.68
N LYS A 362 46.89 43.37 14.23
CA LYS A 362 45.43 43.14 14.31
C LYS A 362 44.73 42.99 12.96
N GLU A 363 45.46 42.62 11.90
CA GLU A 363 44.95 42.35 10.55
C GLU A 363 44.25 40.99 10.44
N LEU A 364 43.38 40.67 11.41
CA LEU A 364 42.74 39.36 11.54
C LEU A 364 41.78 39.06 10.39
N ARG A 365 41.10 40.08 9.84
CA ARG A 365 40.20 39.93 8.68
C ARG A 365 40.96 39.47 7.43
N ARG A 366 42.15 40.04 7.18
CA ARG A 366 43.01 39.61 6.07
C ARG A 366 43.48 38.17 6.23
N LEU A 367 43.83 37.75 7.45
CA LEU A 367 44.18 36.34 7.72
C LEU A 367 43.00 35.39 7.52
N GLN A 368 41.77 35.80 7.82
CA GLN A 368 40.56 34.99 7.64
C GLN A 368 40.21 34.71 6.17
N GLU A 369 40.76 35.46 5.21
CA GLU A 369 40.66 35.16 3.77
C GLU A 369 41.41 33.87 3.39
N TYR A 370 42.45 33.53 4.16
CA TYR A 370 43.27 32.32 3.99
C TYR A 370 42.84 31.17 4.93
N ASP A 371 41.81 31.35 5.75
CA ASP A 371 41.28 30.30 6.64
C ASP A 371 40.61 29.19 5.81
N GLN A 372 41.13 27.96 5.94
CA GLN A 372 40.60 26.83 5.19
C GLN A 372 39.12 26.59 5.49
N LEU A 373 38.64 26.74 6.73
CA LEU A 373 37.21 26.48 7.02
C LEU A 373 36.30 27.50 6.31
N ASN A 374 36.65 28.78 6.34
CA ASN A 374 35.95 29.81 5.57
C ASN A 374 35.93 29.48 4.06
N ILE A 375 37.06 29.06 3.50
CA ILE A 375 37.16 28.65 2.09
C ILE A 375 36.25 27.44 1.82
N GLN A 376 36.37 26.34 2.60
CA GLN A 376 35.61 25.11 2.38
C GLN A 376 34.09 25.28 2.58
N ARG A 377 33.66 26.22 3.44
CA ARG A 377 32.25 26.62 3.58
C ARG A 377 31.77 27.44 2.39
N LYS A 378 32.56 28.42 1.94
CA LYS A 378 32.25 29.27 0.78
C LYS A 378 32.15 28.46 -0.52
N THR A 379 33.01 27.44 -0.69
CA THR A 379 32.96 26.50 -1.83
C THR A 379 31.95 25.36 -1.65
N LYS A 380 31.27 25.26 -0.49
CA LYS A 380 30.30 24.21 -0.12
C LYS A 380 30.88 22.79 -0.08
N CYS A 381 32.18 22.65 0.14
CA CYS A 381 32.88 21.36 0.28
C CYS A 381 32.62 20.68 1.63
N ALA A 382 32.42 21.47 2.70
CA ALA A 382 32.07 21.03 4.04
C ALA A 382 31.25 22.10 4.77
N PHE A 383 30.55 21.72 5.85
CA PHE A 383 29.73 22.61 6.69
C PHE A 383 28.73 23.49 5.91
N THR A 384 28.16 22.95 4.83
CA THR A 384 27.12 23.61 4.03
C THR A 384 25.89 23.95 4.88
N ASP A 385 25.37 25.16 4.70
CA ASP A 385 24.27 25.78 5.48
C ASP A 385 24.57 26.03 6.98
N PHE A 386 25.80 25.80 7.45
CA PHE A 386 26.20 26.23 8.80
C PHE A 386 26.67 27.69 8.80
N MET A 387 26.15 28.45 9.76
CA MET A 387 26.59 29.79 10.12
C MET A 387 27.73 29.73 11.15
N GLU A 388 28.52 30.80 11.19
CA GLU A 388 29.58 31.03 12.17
C GLU A 388 29.64 32.54 12.43
N GLY A 389 30.08 32.95 13.63
CA GLY A 389 30.22 34.36 13.98
C GLY A 389 31.41 35.02 13.32
N GLU A 390 31.43 36.36 13.30
CA GLU A 390 32.64 37.09 12.96
C GLU A 390 33.72 36.80 14.03
N ILE A 391 34.89 36.34 13.57
CA ILE A 391 36.01 35.99 14.45
C ILE A 391 36.79 37.27 14.75
N ASN A 392 36.56 37.82 15.94
CA ASN A 392 37.21 39.04 16.43
C ASN A 392 38.31 38.76 17.48
N PHE A 393 38.79 37.51 17.55
CA PHE A 393 39.81 37.04 18.48
C PHE A 393 40.99 36.39 17.75
N CYS A 394 42.18 36.41 18.35
CA CYS A 394 43.41 35.85 17.77
C CYS A 394 43.32 34.32 17.56
N PRO A 395 44.13 33.75 16.66
CA PRO A 395 44.24 32.30 16.47
C PRO A 395 44.45 31.54 17.79
N THR A 396 43.72 30.45 17.98
CA THR A 396 43.67 29.70 19.25
C THR A 396 44.77 28.64 19.37
N TYR A 397 45.41 28.31 18.26
CA TYR A 397 46.52 27.37 18.12
C TYR A 397 47.69 28.07 17.41
N LYS A 398 48.98 27.74 17.63
CA LYS A 398 49.56 26.88 18.68
C LYS A 398 50.41 27.73 19.61
N TYR A 399 50.24 27.54 20.91
CA TYR A 399 51.04 28.17 21.95
C TYR A 399 52.13 27.23 22.50
N ASP A 400 53.08 27.79 23.25
CA ASP A 400 53.86 27.04 24.24
C ASP A 400 52.98 26.86 25.49
N ALA A 401 52.81 25.63 25.97
CA ALA A 401 51.94 25.32 27.11
C ALA A 401 52.33 26.13 28.36
N LYS A 402 51.33 26.51 29.17
CA LYS A 402 51.46 27.42 30.33
C LYS A 402 51.88 28.85 29.98
N SER A 403 51.69 29.28 28.72
CA SER A 403 52.02 30.64 28.28
C SER A 403 51.08 31.19 27.17
N ASP A 404 51.29 32.45 26.83
CA ASP A 404 50.70 33.11 25.64
C ASP A 404 51.72 33.28 24.51
N ARG A 405 52.88 32.63 24.61
CA ARG A 405 53.92 32.63 23.58
C ARG A 405 53.53 31.66 22.48
N TRP A 406 53.65 32.07 21.22
CA TRP A 406 53.47 31.18 20.07
C TRP A 406 54.48 30.05 20.07
N ASP A 407 54.12 28.90 19.49
CA ASP A 407 54.96 27.71 19.37
C ASP A 407 56.39 28.04 18.99
N SER A 408 57.30 27.75 19.93
CA SER A 408 58.74 27.93 19.79
C SER A 408 59.50 26.62 19.56
N SER A 409 58.77 25.51 19.45
CA SER A 409 59.34 24.23 19.06
C SER A 409 60.00 24.29 17.68
N GLY A 410 60.90 23.36 17.38
CA GLY A 410 61.51 23.24 16.05
C GLY A 410 60.51 22.97 14.90
N LYS A 411 59.22 22.71 15.21
CA LYS A 411 58.15 22.61 14.22
C LYS A 411 57.51 23.95 13.87
N CYS A 412 57.79 25.02 14.64
CA CYS A 412 57.34 26.41 14.50
C CYS A 412 55.96 26.54 13.83
N ARG A 413 54.93 25.95 14.44
CA ARG A 413 53.61 25.85 13.81
C ARG A 413 53.04 27.25 13.50
N VAL A 414 52.53 27.41 12.28
CA VAL A 414 51.75 28.59 11.86
C VAL A 414 50.51 28.70 12.75
N PRO A 415 50.21 29.88 13.34
CA PRO A 415 48.99 30.07 14.11
C PRO A 415 47.72 29.81 13.27
N ALA A 416 46.68 29.22 13.88
CA ALA A 416 45.42 28.88 13.22
C ALA A 416 44.21 28.95 14.16
N TRP A 417 43.03 29.22 13.58
CA TRP A 417 41.73 29.07 14.26
C TRP A 417 41.23 27.63 14.10
N CYS A 418 41.87 26.72 14.85
CA CYS A 418 41.52 25.30 14.90
C CYS A 418 40.19 25.08 15.65
N ASP A 419 39.98 25.82 16.74
CA ASP A 419 38.86 25.67 17.67
C ASP A 419 37.68 26.54 17.24
N ARG A 420 36.55 25.93 16.85
CA ARG A 420 35.45 26.63 16.16
C ARG A 420 34.08 26.25 16.71
N ILE A 421 33.10 27.14 16.55
CA ILE A 421 31.70 26.93 16.92
C ILE A 421 30.78 27.44 15.81
N LEU A 422 30.05 26.53 15.18
CA LEU A 422 29.13 26.76 14.08
C LEU A 422 27.72 26.32 14.47
N TRP A 423 26.71 26.88 13.80
CA TRP A 423 25.31 26.47 14.03
C TRP A 423 24.48 26.44 12.75
N ARG A 424 23.40 25.67 12.80
CA ARG A 424 22.35 25.60 11.78
C ARG A 424 21.00 25.54 12.48
N GLY A 425 20.03 26.33 12.04
CA GLY A 425 18.69 26.35 12.63
C GLY A 425 18.02 27.71 12.48
N SER A 426 16.74 27.78 12.84
CA SER A 426 15.98 29.03 12.91
C SER A 426 15.95 29.58 14.34
N ASN A 427 15.66 30.88 14.49
CA ASN A 427 15.58 31.58 15.79
C ASN A 427 16.87 31.52 16.64
N VAL A 428 18.04 31.27 16.05
CA VAL A 428 19.34 31.30 16.73
C VAL A 428 19.99 32.67 16.52
N LYS A 429 20.14 33.46 17.60
CA LYS A 429 20.90 34.70 17.61
C LYS A 429 22.18 34.52 18.44
N GLN A 430 23.34 34.55 17.78
CA GLN A 430 24.62 34.63 18.50
C GLN A 430 24.75 36.02 19.15
N LEU A 431 25.21 36.05 20.40
CA LEU A 431 25.43 37.26 21.19
C LEU A 431 26.92 37.56 21.33
N HIS A 432 27.73 36.54 21.59
CA HIS A 432 29.18 36.64 21.76
C HIS A 432 29.88 35.44 21.11
N TYR A 433 31.08 35.66 20.57
CA TYR A 433 32.00 34.62 20.10
C TYR A 433 33.42 35.06 20.44
N ARG A 434 34.12 34.30 21.30
CA ARG A 434 35.36 34.75 21.97
C ARG A 434 36.28 33.59 22.32
N SER A 435 37.59 33.85 22.34
CA SER A 435 38.58 32.98 23.01
C SER A 435 38.98 33.56 24.37
N HIS A 436 39.56 32.71 25.23
CA HIS A 436 39.91 33.03 26.61
C HIS A 436 41.41 32.84 26.81
N MET A 437 42.17 33.93 26.80
CA MET A 437 43.64 33.92 26.86
C MET A 437 44.17 33.64 28.28
N GLU A 438 43.33 33.85 29.29
CA GLU A 438 43.60 33.67 30.70
C GLU A 438 43.92 32.20 31.05
N LEU A 439 43.33 31.25 30.31
CA LEU A 439 43.52 29.82 30.49
C LEU A 439 44.70 29.32 29.63
N LYS A 440 45.76 28.86 30.31
CA LYS A 440 47.06 28.55 29.70
C LYS A 440 47.47 27.09 29.84
N THR A 441 46.61 26.24 30.39
CA THR A 441 46.83 24.80 30.64
C THR A 441 47.32 24.06 29.39
N SER A 442 46.76 24.39 28.23
CA SER A 442 47.00 23.75 26.93
C SER A 442 47.79 24.65 25.96
N ASP A 443 48.28 24.08 24.87
CA ASP A 443 48.78 24.82 23.70
C ASP A 443 47.65 25.33 22.79
N HIS A 444 46.39 24.98 23.09
CA HIS A 444 45.18 25.64 22.58
C HIS A 444 44.55 26.56 23.64
N LYS A 445 43.89 27.63 23.18
CA LYS A 445 43.07 28.51 24.02
C LYS A 445 41.58 28.17 23.89
N PRO A 446 40.82 28.06 25.01
CA PRO A 446 39.41 27.73 24.97
C PRO A 446 38.60 28.79 24.23
N VAL A 447 37.53 28.35 23.57
CA VAL A 447 36.58 29.21 22.84
C VAL A 447 35.20 29.07 23.47
N SER A 448 34.45 30.17 23.52
CA SER A 448 33.02 30.14 23.82
C SER A 448 32.17 30.97 22.87
N SER A 449 30.91 30.56 22.75
CA SER A 449 29.86 31.28 22.05
C SER A 449 28.60 31.29 22.90
N LEU A 450 28.04 32.47 23.15
CA LEU A 450 26.76 32.64 23.82
C LEU A 450 25.68 32.90 22.76
N PHE A 451 24.58 32.15 22.83
CA PHE A 451 23.42 32.30 21.95
C PHE A 451 22.14 32.62 22.74
N SER A 452 21.28 33.45 22.17
CA SER A 452 19.85 33.52 22.48
C SER A 452 19.11 32.69 21.45
N ILE A 453 18.46 31.60 21.86
CA ILE A 453 17.76 30.68 20.96
C ILE A 453 16.27 30.66 21.29
N GLY A 454 15.43 30.91 20.29
CA GLY A 454 13.98 30.84 20.39
C GLY A 454 13.49 29.39 20.39
N VAL A 455 13.01 28.93 21.54
CA VAL A 455 12.41 27.62 21.76
C VAL A 455 10.89 27.72 21.62
N LYS A 456 10.29 26.74 20.93
CA LYS A 456 8.85 26.58 20.74
C LYS A 456 8.18 26.13 22.05
N MET A 457 7.18 26.90 22.49
CA MET A 457 6.38 26.66 23.68
C MET A 457 4.93 26.36 23.27
N VAL A 458 4.49 25.11 23.33
CA VAL A 458 3.10 24.75 23.04
C VAL A 458 2.19 25.19 24.20
N ILE A 459 1.20 26.03 23.89
CA ILE A 459 0.15 26.45 24.83
C ILE A 459 -1.01 25.46 24.72
N GLU A 460 -1.07 24.52 25.67
CA GLU A 460 -1.97 23.35 25.63
C GLU A 460 -3.45 23.72 25.39
N GLN A 461 -3.95 24.80 26.00
CA GLN A 461 -5.33 25.27 25.80
C GLN A 461 -5.60 25.73 24.35
N ARG A 462 -4.64 26.43 23.73
CA ARG A 462 -4.75 26.84 22.32
C ARG A 462 -4.64 25.63 21.40
N TYR A 463 -3.72 24.70 21.71
CA TYR A 463 -3.55 23.46 20.95
C TYR A 463 -4.84 22.64 20.93
N LYS A 464 -5.48 22.41 22.09
CA LYS A 464 -6.76 21.68 22.18
C LYS A 464 -7.85 22.33 21.32
N LYS A 465 -8.02 23.66 21.41
CA LYS A 465 -8.99 24.39 20.60
C LYS A 465 -8.74 24.22 19.09
N VAL A 466 -7.49 24.37 18.65
CA VAL A 466 -7.10 24.20 17.23
C VAL A 466 -7.27 22.75 16.77
N PHE A 467 -6.96 21.79 17.62
CA PHE A 467 -7.15 20.36 17.37
C PHE A 467 -8.65 20.01 17.20
N GLU A 468 -9.50 20.46 18.12
CA GLU A 468 -10.95 20.27 18.07
C GLU A 468 -11.58 20.91 16.83
N GLU A 469 -11.13 22.10 16.43
CA GLU A 469 -11.54 22.77 15.19
C GLU A 469 -11.17 21.93 13.96
N ILE A 470 -9.91 21.49 13.85
CA ILE A 470 -9.43 20.68 12.71
C ILE A 470 -10.18 19.35 12.61
N VAL A 471 -10.37 18.65 13.74
CA VAL A 471 -11.10 17.37 13.78
C VAL A 471 -12.56 17.58 13.36
N ARG A 472 -13.23 18.61 13.88
CA ARG A 472 -14.62 18.94 13.51
C ARG A 472 -14.77 19.26 12.01
N ASP A 473 -13.81 19.97 11.43
CA ASP A 473 -13.79 20.26 9.99
C ASP A 473 -13.46 19.02 9.13
N MET A 474 -12.67 18.08 9.64
CA MET A 474 -12.44 16.79 8.99
C MET A 474 -13.70 15.91 9.05
N ASP A 475 -14.37 15.84 10.20
CA ASP A 475 -15.59 15.05 10.37
C ASP A 475 -16.76 15.62 9.55
N ARG A 476 -16.89 16.95 9.45
CA ARG A 476 -17.84 17.59 8.51
C ARG A 476 -17.54 17.16 7.08
N MET A 477 -16.28 17.28 6.67
CA MET A 477 -15.83 16.95 5.31
C MET A 477 -16.04 15.47 4.95
N GLU A 478 -15.84 14.54 5.90
CA GLU A 478 -16.15 13.12 5.72
C GLU A 478 -17.66 12.89 5.53
N ASN A 479 -18.52 13.56 6.31
CA ASN A 479 -19.98 13.48 6.14
C ASN A 479 -20.45 14.10 4.81
N ASP A 480 -19.89 15.25 4.40
CA ASP A 480 -20.20 15.89 3.11
C ASP A 480 -19.80 15.01 1.90
N PHE A 481 -18.86 14.06 2.11
CA PHE A 481 -18.44 13.09 1.09
C PHE A 481 -19.17 11.74 1.12
N LEU A 482 -20.19 11.56 1.97
CA LEU A 482 -21.03 10.35 1.94
C LEU A 482 -22.02 10.41 0.76
N PRO A 483 -22.12 9.36 -0.09
CA PRO A 483 -23.11 9.28 -1.15
C PRO A 483 -24.55 9.32 -0.63
N SER A 484 -25.41 10.10 -1.31
CA SER A 484 -26.84 10.21 -1.01
C SER A 484 -27.67 10.37 -2.28
N LEU A 485 -28.89 9.85 -2.21
CA LEU A 485 -29.99 10.01 -3.15
C LEU A 485 -31.26 10.50 -2.47
N SER A 486 -32.07 11.23 -3.22
CA SER A 486 -33.50 11.39 -3.00
C SER A 486 -34.29 10.54 -4.03
N LEU A 487 -35.44 10.01 -3.61
CA LEU A 487 -36.33 9.16 -4.42
C LEU A 487 -37.71 9.84 -4.44
N THR A 488 -38.32 10.05 -5.61
CA THR A 488 -39.65 10.67 -5.68
C THR A 488 -40.77 9.78 -5.16
N GLN A 489 -40.60 8.46 -5.22
CA GLN A 489 -41.57 7.46 -4.79
C GLN A 489 -40.85 6.20 -4.30
N ARG A 490 -41.44 5.50 -3.34
CA ARG A 490 -40.89 4.26 -2.75
C ARG A 490 -41.90 3.12 -2.63
N GLU A 491 -43.18 3.37 -2.92
CA GLU A 491 -44.26 2.39 -2.82
C GLU A 491 -45.02 2.37 -4.15
N PHE A 492 -45.16 1.19 -4.75
CA PHE A 492 -45.75 1.00 -6.08
C PHE A 492 -46.80 -0.10 -6.03
N THR A 493 -47.96 0.15 -6.63
CA THR A 493 -49.06 -0.82 -6.69
C THR A 493 -49.41 -1.12 -8.14
N PHE A 494 -49.24 -2.38 -8.56
CA PHE A 494 -49.56 -2.88 -9.89
C PHE A 494 -50.90 -3.60 -9.88
N GLU A 495 -51.94 -2.93 -10.36
CA GLU A 495 -53.28 -3.52 -10.42
C GLU A 495 -53.47 -4.41 -11.65
N ASN A 496 -54.27 -5.46 -11.49
CA ASN A 496 -54.79 -6.28 -12.57
C ASN A 496 -53.70 -6.90 -13.47
N VAL A 497 -52.59 -7.36 -12.87
CA VAL A 497 -51.47 -8.01 -13.56
C VAL A 497 -51.96 -9.31 -14.20
N LYS A 498 -51.58 -9.56 -15.46
CA LYS A 498 -52.03 -10.72 -16.25
C LYS A 498 -50.85 -11.44 -16.90
N PHE A 499 -50.99 -12.75 -17.08
CA PHE A 499 -50.04 -13.57 -17.84
C PHE A 499 -49.69 -12.96 -19.20
N ARG A 500 -48.40 -12.79 -19.46
CA ARG A 500 -47.84 -12.16 -20.68
C ARG A 500 -48.36 -10.76 -21.02
N GLN A 501 -48.94 -10.03 -20.05
CA GLN A 501 -49.21 -8.60 -20.19
C GLN A 501 -48.14 -7.83 -19.41
N PHE A 502 -47.36 -7.03 -20.12
CA PHE A 502 -46.37 -6.12 -19.55
C PHE A 502 -47.05 -4.91 -18.90
N GLN A 503 -46.60 -4.53 -17.70
CA GLN A 503 -46.92 -3.27 -17.04
C GLN A 503 -45.62 -2.59 -16.60
N ARG A 504 -45.59 -1.26 -16.56
CA ARG A 504 -44.46 -0.50 -16.02
C ARG A 504 -44.92 0.72 -15.22
N GLN A 505 -44.17 1.08 -14.20
CA GLN A 505 -44.22 2.39 -13.51
C GLN A 505 -42.80 2.94 -13.43
N SER A 506 -42.63 4.23 -13.17
CA SER A 506 -41.31 4.85 -13.03
C SER A 506 -41.24 5.81 -11.85
N PHE A 507 -40.02 6.06 -11.40
CA PHE A 507 -39.70 7.07 -10.40
C PHE A 507 -38.33 7.68 -10.67
N LEU A 508 -38.11 8.88 -10.15
CA LEU A 508 -36.84 9.58 -10.29
C LEU A 508 -35.98 9.34 -9.04
N ILE A 509 -34.72 8.98 -9.27
CA ILE A 509 -33.64 9.10 -8.29
C ILE A 509 -32.82 10.35 -8.62
N THR A 510 -32.43 11.11 -7.60
CA THR A 510 -31.61 12.32 -7.77
C THR A 510 -30.49 12.33 -6.74
N ASN A 511 -29.25 12.53 -7.17
CA ASN A 511 -28.10 12.65 -6.28
C ASN A 511 -28.15 14.00 -5.54
N ASP A 512 -28.50 13.93 -4.26
CA ASP A 512 -28.58 15.07 -3.33
C ASP A 512 -27.31 15.23 -2.46
N GLY A 513 -26.26 14.43 -2.73
CA GLY A 513 -24.94 14.55 -2.11
C GLY A 513 -23.94 15.38 -2.92
N GLN A 514 -22.72 15.56 -2.38
CA GLN A 514 -21.62 16.31 -3.03
C GLN A 514 -20.60 15.41 -3.75
N VAL A 515 -20.89 14.12 -3.87
CA VAL A 515 -20.03 13.11 -4.52
C VAL A 515 -20.83 12.37 -5.57
N ALA A 516 -20.17 11.93 -6.65
CA ALA A 516 -20.78 10.99 -7.56
C ALA A 516 -21.13 9.70 -6.79
N CYS A 517 -22.36 9.20 -6.96
CA CYS A 517 -22.83 8.01 -6.26
C CYS A 517 -23.04 6.86 -7.25
N THR A 518 -22.44 5.70 -6.95
CA THR A 518 -22.75 4.44 -7.63
C THR A 518 -23.89 3.75 -6.89
N PHE A 519 -24.95 3.40 -7.61
CA PHE A 519 -26.09 2.66 -7.07
C PHE A 519 -26.24 1.29 -7.74
N ALA A 520 -26.80 0.33 -7.00
CA ALA A 520 -27.21 -0.97 -7.54
C ALA A 520 -28.38 -1.55 -6.74
N PHE A 521 -29.27 -2.29 -7.41
CA PHE A 521 -30.25 -3.13 -6.73
C PHE A 521 -29.60 -4.46 -6.30
N ILE A 522 -29.55 -4.71 -4.98
CA ILE A 522 -28.80 -5.85 -4.42
C ILE A 522 -29.73 -6.98 -3.92
N PRO A 523 -29.25 -8.24 -3.91
CA PRO A 523 -29.98 -9.36 -3.30
C PRO A 523 -30.25 -9.15 -1.80
N LYS A 524 -31.42 -9.63 -1.36
CA LYS A 524 -31.78 -9.73 0.05
C LYS A 524 -30.98 -10.89 0.69
N LEU A 525 -30.81 -10.87 2.02
CA LEU A 525 -29.92 -11.81 2.76
C LEU A 525 -30.09 -13.31 2.46
N ASN A 526 -31.28 -13.75 2.01
CA ASN A 526 -31.59 -15.14 1.70
C ASN A 526 -31.82 -15.40 0.20
N ASP A 527 -31.76 -14.38 -0.65
CA ASP A 527 -32.15 -14.45 -2.05
C ASP A 527 -30.92 -14.40 -2.97
N SER A 528 -30.97 -15.09 -4.11
CA SER A 528 -29.89 -15.07 -5.12
C SER A 528 -30.03 -13.94 -6.14
N GLN A 529 -31.18 -13.25 -6.17
CA GLN A 529 -31.50 -12.15 -7.06
C GLN A 529 -32.05 -10.96 -6.24
N TYR A 530 -31.95 -9.75 -6.77
CA TYR A 530 -32.47 -8.55 -6.11
C TYR A 530 -34.01 -8.48 -6.10
N CYS A 531 -34.65 -9.15 -7.05
CA CYS A 531 -36.10 -9.16 -7.25
C CYS A 531 -36.64 -10.56 -7.57
N LYS A 532 -37.96 -10.74 -7.44
CA LYS A 532 -38.68 -11.92 -7.94
C LYS A 532 -38.72 -12.00 -9.48
N PRO A 533 -38.87 -13.19 -10.09
CA PRO A 533 -38.74 -13.37 -11.56
C PRO A 533 -39.80 -12.68 -12.43
N TRP A 534 -40.86 -12.11 -11.85
CA TRP A 534 -41.88 -11.33 -12.53
C TRP A 534 -41.66 -9.81 -12.45
N LEU A 535 -40.64 -9.36 -11.73
CA LEU A 535 -40.28 -7.95 -11.50
C LEU A 535 -38.87 -7.68 -12.05
N ARG A 536 -38.64 -6.48 -12.57
CA ARG A 536 -37.31 -5.96 -12.94
C ARG A 536 -37.24 -4.46 -12.63
N ALA A 537 -36.06 -3.99 -12.22
CA ALA A 537 -35.72 -2.57 -12.21
C ALA A 537 -34.79 -2.28 -13.40
N GLU A 538 -35.06 -1.22 -14.15
CA GLU A 538 -34.27 -0.80 -15.31
C GLU A 538 -34.01 0.72 -15.28
N PRO A 539 -32.74 1.18 -15.29
CA PRO A 539 -31.53 0.40 -15.06
C PRO A 539 -31.48 -0.18 -13.63
N SER A 540 -30.85 -1.36 -13.47
CA SER A 540 -30.65 -1.99 -12.16
C SER A 540 -29.42 -1.50 -11.40
N GLU A 541 -28.52 -0.78 -12.06
CA GLU A 541 -27.30 -0.20 -11.51
C GLU A 541 -26.89 1.03 -12.34
N GLY A 542 -26.09 1.92 -11.76
CA GLY A 542 -25.62 3.12 -12.45
C GLY A 542 -24.75 4.03 -11.60
N VAL A 543 -24.29 5.11 -12.21
CA VAL A 543 -23.56 6.20 -11.55
C VAL A 543 -24.32 7.49 -11.81
N LEU A 544 -24.39 8.36 -10.79
CA LEU A 544 -24.98 9.69 -10.87
C LEU A 544 -23.99 10.73 -10.34
N ASP A 545 -23.71 11.76 -11.13
CA ASP A 545 -22.95 12.93 -10.66
C ASP A 545 -23.81 13.81 -9.72
N PRO A 546 -23.20 14.71 -8.91
CA PRO A 546 -23.93 15.57 -7.98
C PRO A 546 -25.01 16.43 -8.67
N ASN A 547 -26.23 16.43 -8.15
CA ASN A 547 -27.44 17.04 -8.72
C ASN A 547 -27.95 16.40 -10.03
N GLU A 548 -27.36 15.32 -10.52
CA GLU A 548 -27.90 14.54 -11.63
C GLU A 548 -29.12 13.73 -11.15
N ALA A 549 -30.07 13.49 -12.08
CA ALA A 549 -31.26 12.72 -11.83
C ALA A 549 -31.49 11.68 -12.94
N MET A 550 -31.95 10.49 -12.57
CA MET A 550 -32.18 9.36 -13.47
C MET A 550 -33.55 8.73 -13.19
N GLU A 551 -34.28 8.40 -14.26
CA GLU A 551 -35.55 7.70 -14.17
C GLU A 551 -35.32 6.19 -14.12
N ILE A 552 -35.84 5.53 -13.10
CA ILE A 552 -35.84 4.07 -12.94
C ILE A 552 -37.22 3.54 -13.27
N PHE A 553 -37.29 2.54 -14.15
CA PHE A 553 -38.51 1.83 -14.52
C PHE A 553 -38.64 0.55 -13.69
N LEU A 554 -39.79 0.37 -13.04
CA LEU A 554 -40.19 -0.90 -12.44
C LEU A 554 -41.12 -1.61 -13.42
N GLU A 555 -40.65 -2.73 -13.95
CA GLU A 555 -41.32 -3.53 -14.97
C GLU A 555 -41.91 -4.80 -14.34
N VAL A 556 -43.20 -5.04 -14.54
CA VAL A 556 -43.91 -6.24 -14.09
C VAL A 556 -44.39 -7.05 -15.30
N TYR A 557 -43.92 -8.30 -15.39
CA TYR A 557 -44.25 -9.22 -16.47
C TYR A 557 -44.32 -10.68 -15.99
N VAL A 558 -45.54 -11.23 -15.94
CA VAL A 558 -45.74 -12.63 -15.55
C VAL A 558 -45.40 -13.57 -16.72
N SER A 559 -44.25 -14.23 -16.60
CA SER A 559 -43.70 -15.19 -17.57
C SER A 559 -44.35 -16.58 -17.46
N LYS A 560 -43.89 -17.53 -18.29
CA LYS A 560 -44.30 -18.96 -18.20
C LYS A 560 -43.79 -19.66 -16.93
N ASP A 561 -42.80 -19.09 -16.26
CA ASP A 561 -42.09 -19.72 -15.15
C ASP A 561 -42.70 -19.29 -13.80
N SER A 562 -43.18 -18.05 -13.69
CA SER A 562 -43.88 -17.52 -12.49
C SER A 562 -45.38 -17.83 -12.46
N VAL A 563 -46.02 -18.00 -13.62
CA VAL A 563 -47.49 -18.08 -13.73
C VAL A 563 -48.11 -19.24 -12.95
N THR A 564 -47.41 -20.37 -12.81
CA THR A 564 -47.88 -21.54 -12.04
C THR A 564 -47.98 -21.20 -10.56
N LEU A 565 -46.94 -20.60 -9.98
CA LEU A 565 -46.85 -20.22 -8.56
C LEU A 565 -47.86 -19.11 -8.22
N LEU A 566 -48.05 -18.15 -9.13
CA LEU A 566 -49.05 -17.09 -8.99
C LEU A 566 -50.49 -17.60 -9.14
N ASN A 567 -50.71 -18.69 -9.89
CA ASN A 567 -52.02 -19.35 -9.99
C ASN A 567 -52.31 -20.24 -8.76
N SER A 568 -51.30 -20.91 -8.17
CA SER A 568 -51.45 -21.74 -6.97
C SER A 568 -51.42 -20.96 -5.66
N GLY A 569 -51.09 -19.66 -5.70
CA GLY A 569 -50.99 -18.80 -4.52
C GLY A 569 -49.71 -18.97 -3.71
N GLU A 570 -48.76 -19.79 -4.19
CA GLU A 570 -47.42 -19.95 -3.62
C GLU A 570 -46.57 -18.67 -3.79
N ASP A 571 -46.84 -17.87 -4.84
CA ASP A 571 -46.27 -16.54 -5.02
C ASP A 571 -47.38 -15.48 -5.17
N LYS A 572 -47.00 -14.21 -4.96
CA LYS A 572 -47.85 -13.02 -5.07
C LYS A 572 -47.08 -11.88 -5.74
N ILE A 573 -47.80 -10.90 -6.26
CA ILE A 573 -47.25 -9.62 -6.76
C ILE A 573 -46.88 -8.72 -5.56
N GLU A 574 -45.95 -9.19 -4.73
CA GLU A 574 -45.45 -8.55 -3.51
C GLU A 574 -43.93 -8.79 -3.44
N ASP A 575 -43.13 -7.73 -3.40
CA ASP A 575 -41.66 -7.77 -3.24
C ASP A 575 -41.13 -6.45 -2.63
N ILE A 576 -39.93 -6.48 -2.04
CA ILE A 576 -39.19 -5.29 -1.58
C ILE A 576 -37.82 -5.28 -2.26
N LEU A 577 -37.55 -4.24 -3.04
CA LEU A 577 -36.27 -4.01 -3.69
C LEU A 577 -35.35 -3.20 -2.76
N VAL A 578 -34.06 -3.57 -2.71
CA VAL A 578 -33.03 -2.86 -1.95
C VAL A 578 -32.11 -2.13 -2.93
N LEU A 579 -32.25 -0.80 -3.01
CA LEU A 579 -31.35 0.08 -3.76
C LEU A 579 -30.19 0.48 -2.83
N HIS A 580 -29.02 -0.07 -3.08
CA HIS A 580 -27.79 0.17 -2.34
C HIS A 580 -26.95 1.29 -2.98
N LEU A 581 -26.22 2.03 -2.16
CA LEU A 581 -25.18 2.98 -2.59
C LEU A 581 -23.81 2.48 -2.14
N ASP A 582 -22.83 2.42 -3.06
CA ASP A 582 -21.44 2.12 -2.69
C ASP A 582 -20.97 3.10 -1.59
N ARG A 583 -20.61 2.57 -0.41
CA ARG A 583 -20.21 3.35 0.78
C ARG A 583 -21.26 4.39 1.24
N GLY A 584 -22.53 4.22 0.85
CA GLY A 584 -23.66 5.05 1.26
C GLY A 584 -24.70 4.26 2.08
N LYS A 585 -25.95 4.72 2.04
CA LYS A 585 -27.10 4.12 2.74
C LYS A 585 -28.02 3.36 1.76
N ASP A 586 -28.76 2.41 2.29
CA ASP A 586 -29.74 1.62 1.53
C ASP A 586 -31.12 2.30 1.49
N TYR A 587 -31.85 2.07 0.39
CA TYR A 587 -33.24 2.48 0.22
C TYR A 587 -34.11 1.27 -0.10
N PHE A 588 -35.21 1.16 0.64
CA PHE A 588 -36.19 0.09 0.46
C PHE A 588 -37.35 0.61 -0.40
N ILE A 589 -37.65 -0.12 -1.47
CA ILE A 589 -38.74 0.18 -2.41
C ILE A 589 -39.72 -0.98 -2.39
N THR A 590 -40.95 -0.72 -1.97
CA THR A 590 -42.03 -1.71 -1.84
C THR A 590 -42.82 -1.79 -3.13
N VAL A 591 -42.97 -3.01 -3.66
CA VAL A 591 -43.81 -3.30 -4.82
C VAL A 591 -44.92 -4.25 -4.40
N ALA A 592 -46.17 -3.83 -4.59
CA ALA A 592 -47.39 -4.59 -4.31
C ALA A 592 -48.28 -4.66 -5.55
N GLY A 593 -49.34 -5.46 -5.51
CA GLY A 593 -50.27 -5.59 -6.64
C GLY A 593 -51.18 -6.80 -6.55
N ASN A 594 -52.07 -6.94 -7.54
CA ASN A 594 -52.94 -8.10 -7.66
C ASN A 594 -52.77 -8.80 -9.02
N TYR A 595 -52.54 -10.11 -8.97
CA TYR A 595 -52.53 -10.96 -10.16
C TYR A 595 -53.93 -11.49 -10.47
N LEU A 596 -54.28 -11.53 -11.75
CA LEU A 596 -55.53 -12.08 -12.26
C LEU A 596 -55.28 -13.48 -12.85
N PRO A 597 -55.84 -14.55 -12.24
CA PRO A 597 -55.64 -15.93 -12.68
C PRO A 597 -55.83 -16.17 -14.18
N SER A 598 -55.03 -17.11 -14.68
CA SER A 598 -54.90 -17.44 -16.09
C SER A 598 -54.91 -18.96 -16.26
N CYS A 599 -55.62 -19.48 -17.26
CA CYS A 599 -55.61 -20.91 -17.55
C CYS A 599 -54.25 -21.41 -18.05
N PHE A 600 -53.40 -20.50 -18.53
CA PHE A 600 -51.98 -20.78 -18.75
C PHE A 600 -51.27 -20.87 -17.39
N GLY A 601 -50.46 -21.91 -17.18
CA GLY A 601 -49.86 -22.21 -15.88
C GLY A 601 -50.71 -23.10 -14.98
N THR A 602 -51.94 -23.46 -15.39
CA THR A 602 -52.79 -24.42 -14.68
C THR A 602 -52.65 -25.81 -15.28
N SER A 603 -52.69 -26.86 -14.46
CA SER A 603 -52.65 -28.24 -14.94
C SER A 603 -53.90 -28.59 -15.76
N LEU A 604 -53.77 -29.51 -16.73
CA LEU A 604 -54.93 -29.98 -17.50
C LEU A 604 -55.98 -30.67 -16.61
N GLU A 605 -55.57 -31.33 -15.54
CA GLU A 605 -56.49 -31.95 -14.58
C GLU A 605 -57.32 -30.91 -13.84
N THR A 606 -56.67 -29.87 -13.28
CA THR A 606 -57.36 -28.77 -12.61
C THR A 606 -58.32 -28.06 -13.57
N LEU A 607 -57.92 -27.80 -14.82
CA LEU A 607 -58.81 -27.22 -15.84
C LEU A 607 -59.99 -28.14 -16.21
N CYS A 608 -59.82 -29.47 -16.21
CA CYS A 608 -60.93 -30.41 -16.37
C CYS A 608 -61.93 -30.36 -15.20
N ARG A 609 -61.51 -29.98 -13.99
CA ARG A 609 -62.40 -29.80 -12.83
C ARG A 609 -63.13 -28.44 -12.86
N MET A 610 -62.66 -27.46 -13.64
CA MET A 610 -63.25 -26.12 -13.71
C MET A 610 -64.54 -26.05 -14.55
N LYS A 611 -65.66 -25.72 -13.88
CA LYS A 611 -66.98 -25.54 -14.52
C LYS A 611 -67.30 -24.09 -14.93
N LYS A 612 -66.52 -23.10 -14.49
CA LYS A 612 -66.63 -21.67 -14.88
C LYS A 612 -65.30 -21.17 -15.43
N PRO A 613 -65.26 -20.05 -16.17
CA PRO A 613 -64.01 -19.37 -16.51
C PRO A 613 -63.15 -19.13 -15.27
N ILE A 614 -61.84 -19.34 -15.37
CA ILE A 614 -60.91 -19.31 -14.22
C ILE A 614 -61.00 -18.03 -13.37
N ARG A 615 -61.33 -16.89 -13.98
CA ARG A 615 -61.48 -15.58 -13.29
C ARG A 615 -62.80 -15.40 -12.53
N GLU A 616 -63.78 -16.28 -12.74
CA GLU A 616 -65.03 -16.31 -11.98
C GLU A 616 -64.97 -17.27 -10.77
N ILE A 617 -63.84 -17.97 -10.60
CA ILE A 617 -63.58 -18.86 -9.47
C ILE A 617 -62.82 -18.04 -8.41
N PRO A 618 -63.31 -17.97 -7.15
CA PRO A 618 -62.58 -17.32 -6.08
C PRO A 618 -61.20 -17.96 -5.88
N ILE A 619 -60.17 -17.15 -5.66
CA ILE A 619 -58.77 -17.62 -5.54
C ILE A 619 -58.63 -18.74 -4.50
N THR A 620 -59.33 -18.67 -3.36
CA THR A 620 -59.36 -19.75 -2.36
C THR A 620 -59.78 -21.10 -2.94
N LYS A 621 -60.91 -21.15 -3.66
CA LYS A 621 -61.37 -22.37 -4.35
C LYS A 621 -60.44 -22.81 -5.49
N LEU A 622 -59.67 -21.87 -6.04
CA LEU A 622 -58.70 -22.09 -7.11
C LEU A 622 -57.47 -22.83 -6.56
N ILE A 623 -56.99 -22.41 -5.38
CA ILE A 623 -55.94 -23.08 -4.60
C ILE A 623 -56.43 -24.49 -4.20
N ASP A 624 -57.64 -24.61 -3.64
CA ASP A 624 -58.24 -25.90 -3.28
C ASP A 624 -58.29 -26.89 -4.47
N LEU A 625 -58.62 -26.40 -5.67
CA LEU A 625 -58.67 -27.18 -6.92
C LEU A 625 -57.30 -27.55 -7.51
N VAL A 626 -56.21 -26.92 -7.03
CA VAL A 626 -54.82 -27.27 -7.36
C VAL A 626 -54.26 -28.24 -6.33
N SER A 627 -54.61 -28.09 -5.05
CA SER A 627 -54.04 -28.85 -3.94
C SER A 627 -54.84 -30.10 -3.52
N ALA A 628 -56.14 -30.19 -3.82
CA ALA A 628 -57.00 -31.27 -3.33
C ALA A 628 -57.99 -31.81 -4.39
N GLY A 629 -58.13 -33.13 -4.44
CA GLY A 629 -59.06 -33.81 -5.33
C GLY A 629 -60.52 -33.65 -4.88
N THR A 630 -61.28 -32.79 -5.57
CA THR A 630 -62.72 -32.64 -5.39
C THR A 630 -63.51 -33.89 -5.81
N GLU A 631 -64.61 -34.19 -5.11
CA GLU A 631 -65.57 -35.28 -5.45
C GLU A 631 -66.32 -35.07 -6.78
N ASP A 632 -66.30 -33.85 -7.31
CA ASP A 632 -67.08 -33.46 -8.48
C ASP A 632 -66.49 -34.02 -9.80
N LYS A 633 -67.33 -34.64 -10.63
CA LYS A 633 -66.87 -35.42 -11.79
C LYS A 633 -66.18 -34.52 -12.84
N PRO A 634 -64.90 -34.79 -13.20
CA PRO A 634 -64.17 -33.94 -14.13
C PRO A 634 -64.72 -34.03 -15.56
N LEU A 635 -64.54 -32.95 -16.32
CA LEU A 635 -64.78 -32.89 -17.75
C LEU A 635 -63.78 -33.81 -18.48
N LYS A 636 -64.20 -34.37 -19.62
CA LYS A 636 -63.33 -35.24 -20.44
C LYS A 636 -62.22 -34.46 -21.16
N ILE A 637 -62.42 -33.16 -21.38
CA ILE A 637 -61.51 -32.23 -22.05
C ILE A 637 -61.68 -30.86 -21.35
N PRO A 638 -60.61 -30.11 -21.07
CA PRO A 638 -60.71 -28.74 -20.54
C PRO A 638 -61.58 -27.84 -21.43
N LYS A 639 -62.33 -26.92 -20.84
CA LYS A 639 -63.24 -26.05 -21.60
C LYS A 639 -62.50 -25.17 -22.59
N GLU A 640 -61.34 -24.67 -22.20
CA GLU A 640 -60.46 -23.81 -22.99
C GLU A 640 -59.94 -24.55 -24.22
N VAL A 641 -59.52 -25.80 -24.04
CA VAL A 641 -59.06 -26.68 -25.13
C VAL A 641 -60.23 -27.07 -26.05
N TRP A 642 -61.40 -27.42 -25.48
CA TRP A 642 -62.58 -27.71 -26.28
C TRP A 642 -63.08 -26.49 -27.05
N LEU A 643 -63.10 -25.29 -26.46
CA LEU A 643 -63.47 -24.05 -27.12
C LEU A 643 -62.50 -23.72 -28.26
N LEU A 644 -61.19 -23.92 -28.05
CA LEU A 644 -60.18 -23.78 -29.10
C LEU A 644 -60.45 -24.78 -30.25
N VAL A 645 -60.54 -26.08 -29.95
CA VAL A 645 -60.80 -27.13 -30.95
C VAL A 645 -62.12 -26.92 -31.68
N ASN A 646 -63.18 -26.52 -30.98
CA ASN A 646 -64.50 -26.23 -31.56
C ASN A 646 -64.47 -24.97 -32.44
N HIS A 647 -63.78 -23.91 -32.01
CA HIS A 647 -63.58 -22.72 -32.84
C HIS A 647 -62.83 -23.07 -34.14
N LEU A 648 -61.79 -23.89 -34.03
CA LEU A 648 -61.02 -24.36 -35.17
C LEU A 648 -61.85 -25.26 -36.10
N TYR A 649 -62.62 -26.19 -35.54
CA TYR A 649 -63.52 -27.06 -36.29
C TYR A 649 -64.58 -26.26 -37.06
N THR A 650 -65.30 -25.37 -36.35
CA THR A 650 -66.38 -24.56 -36.93
C THR A 650 -65.89 -23.51 -37.93
N LYS A 651 -64.68 -22.94 -37.75
CA LYS A 651 -64.11 -21.96 -38.68
C LYS A 651 -63.28 -22.56 -39.82
N ALA A 652 -62.71 -23.75 -39.66
CA ALA A 652 -62.03 -24.46 -40.75
C ALA A 652 -63.01 -24.86 -41.86
N CYS A 653 -64.21 -25.34 -41.50
CA CYS A 653 -65.25 -25.67 -42.47
C CYS A 653 -65.67 -24.49 -43.36
N GLN A 654 -65.54 -23.25 -42.89
CA GLN A 654 -65.92 -22.05 -43.66
C GLN A 654 -64.86 -21.62 -44.72
N GLN A 655 -63.70 -22.28 -44.78
CA GLN A 655 -62.61 -21.91 -45.71
C GLN A 655 -62.20 -23.04 -46.68
N VAL A 656 -62.97 -24.13 -46.79
CA VAL A 656 -62.69 -25.22 -47.74
C VAL A 656 -63.21 -24.88 -49.14
N ASN A 657 -62.47 -24.02 -49.85
CA ASN A 657 -62.59 -23.88 -51.30
C ASN A 657 -61.31 -23.26 -51.91
N LYS A 658 -60.25 -24.07 -52.04
CA LYS A 658 -59.11 -23.98 -53.01
C LYS A 658 -57.91 -24.87 -52.62
N ILE A 659 -58.10 -26.20 -52.56
CA ILE A 659 -56.98 -27.14 -52.70
C ILE A 659 -57.39 -28.19 -53.74
N LYS A 660 -56.97 -28.00 -54.99
CA LYS A 660 -57.13 -29.00 -56.05
C LYS A 660 -56.08 -30.11 -55.84
N ILE A 661 -56.54 -31.28 -55.41
CA ILE A 661 -55.69 -32.47 -55.21
C ILE A 661 -55.32 -33.07 -56.58
N ASN A 662 -54.40 -32.45 -57.33
CA ASN A 662 -53.97 -32.95 -58.65
C ASN A 662 -52.49 -32.72 -59.01
N SER A 663 -51.66 -32.14 -58.11
CA SER A 663 -50.21 -32.02 -58.33
C SER A 663 -49.42 -32.29 -57.05
N TRP A 664 -49.34 -33.57 -56.67
CA TRP A 664 -48.42 -34.01 -55.64
C TRP A 664 -47.01 -34.09 -56.22
N PHE A 665 -46.17 -33.08 -55.96
CA PHE A 665 -44.72 -33.13 -55.68
C PHE A 665 -44.09 -31.74 -55.91
N SER A 666 -43.64 -31.08 -54.84
CA SER A 666 -42.66 -29.97 -54.87
C SER A 666 -42.10 -29.70 -53.46
N SER A 667 -42.95 -29.57 -52.42
CA SER A 667 -42.52 -29.63 -51.01
C SER A 667 -43.70 -29.81 -50.04
N LYS A 668 -43.56 -30.67 -49.02
CA LYS A 668 -44.58 -30.86 -47.96
C LYS A 668 -44.82 -29.55 -47.18
N ARG A 669 -43.77 -28.74 -46.98
CA ARG A 669 -43.83 -27.44 -46.29
C ARG A 669 -44.70 -26.42 -47.01
N GLN A 670 -44.63 -26.36 -48.33
CA GLN A 670 -45.31 -25.35 -49.13
C GLN A 670 -46.84 -25.49 -49.06
N LEU A 671 -47.34 -26.72 -48.95
CA LEU A 671 -48.77 -26.99 -48.74
C LEU A 671 -49.25 -26.46 -47.37
N VAL A 672 -48.47 -26.70 -46.31
CA VAL A 672 -48.79 -26.25 -44.94
C VAL A 672 -48.61 -24.74 -44.78
N SER A 673 -47.67 -24.11 -45.51
CA SER A 673 -47.48 -22.65 -45.48
C SER A 673 -48.65 -21.89 -46.11
N GLN A 674 -49.28 -22.45 -47.15
CA GLN A 674 -50.48 -21.92 -47.81
C GLN A 674 -51.76 -22.01 -46.95
N LEU A 675 -51.74 -22.76 -45.85
CA LEU A 675 -52.87 -22.78 -44.92
C LEU A 675 -53.02 -21.44 -44.17
N PRO A 676 -54.26 -20.99 -43.90
CA PRO A 676 -54.54 -19.86 -43.01
C PRO A 676 -53.79 -20.00 -41.67
N ARG A 677 -53.28 -18.88 -41.13
CA ARG A 677 -52.38 -18.87 -39.95
C ARG A 677 -52.92 -19.69 -38.77
N ALA A 678 -54.23 -19.67 -38.52
CA ALA A 678 -54.87 -20.50 -37.51
C ALA A 678 -54.71 -22.00 -37.81
N HIS A 679 -55.16 -22.47 -38.97
CA HIS A 679 -55.06 -23.89 -39.36
C HIS A 679 -53.61 -24.38 -39.44
N ARG A 680 -52.68 -23.53 -39.91
CA ARG A 680 -51.24 -23.83 -39.92
C ARG A 680 -50.68 -24.01 -38.52
N ASN A 681 -51.03 -23.14 -37.57
CA ASN A 681 -50.61 -23.27 -36.18
C ASN A 681 -51.18 -24.54 -35.54
N VAL A 682 -52.44 -24.88 -35.81
CA VAL A 682 -53.09 -26.09 -35.31
C VAL A 682 -52.45 -27.35 -35.85
N PHE A 683 -52.17 -27.40 -37.15
CA PHE A 683 -51.45 -28.52 -37.75
C PHE A 683 -50.08 -28.70 -37.08
N ARG A 684 -49.33 -27.60 -36.86
CA ARG A 684 -48.05 -27.62 -36.15
C ARG A 684 -48.18 -28.10 -34.70
N TYR A 685 -49.12 -27.56 -33.91
CA TYR A 685 -49.33 -28.00 -32.52
C TYR A 685 -49.78 -29.46 -32.44
N LEU A 686 -50.61 -29.92 -33.37
CA LEU A 686 -51.05 -31.32 -33.43
C LEU A 686 -49.89 -32.26 -33.82
N MET A 687 -49.06 -31.90 -34.80
CA MET A 687 -47.86 -32.70 -35.14
C MET A 687 -46.84 -32.69 -34.00
N ALA A 688 -46.63 -31.57 -33.32
CA ALA A 688 -45.77 -31.49 -32.13
C ALA A 688 -46.30 -32.40 -30.99
N PHE A 689 -47.61 -32.35 -30.71
CA PHE A 689 -48.25 -33.22 -29.71
C PHE A 689 -48.13 -34.71 -30.07
N LEU A 690 -48.34 -35.09 -31.34
CA LEU A 690 -48.21 -36.48 -31.78
C LEU A 690 -46.75 -36.97 -31.75
N ARG A 691 -45.76 -36.10 -31.99
CA ARG A 691 -44.34 -36.43 -31.81
C ARG A 691 -43.95 -36.56 -30.33
N GLU A 692 -44.52 -35.76 -29.43
CA GLU A 692 -44.33 -35.93 -27.99
C GLU A 692 -44.91 -37.28 -27.52
N LEU A 693 -46.10 -37.65 -27.99
CA LEU A 693 -46.69 -38.97 -27.79
C LEU A 693 -45.78 -40.13 -28.24
N LEU A 694 -45.06 -39.96 -29.35
CA LEU A 694 -44.12 -40.98 -29.85
C LEU A 694 -42.87 -41.15 -28.97
N LYS A 695 -42.47 -40.16 -28.17
CA LYS A 695 -41.39 -40.32 -27.18
C LYS A 695 -41.78 -41.28 -26.06
N HIS A 696 -43.07 -41.44 -25.80
CA HIS A 696 -43.64 -42.39 -24.82
C HIS A 696 -44.18 -43.67 -25.50
N SER A 697 -43.65 -44.02 -26.68
CA SER A 697 -44.10 -45.19 -27.47
C SER A 697 -43.91 -46.53 -26.75
N ILE A 698 -42.89 -46.65 -25.89
CA ILE A 698 -42.56 -47.87 -25.14
C ILE A 698 -43.70 -48.25 -24.16
N ASP A 699 -44.26 -47.26 -23.46
CA ASP A 699 -45.36 -47.48 -22.49
C ASP A 699 -46.74 -47.56 -23.14
N SER A 700 -46.90 -46.99 -24.33
CA SER A 700 -48.21 -46.82 -24.99
C SER A 700 -48.46 -47.76 -26.17
N ASN A 701 -47.47 -48.54 -26.61
CA ASN A 701 -47.52 -49.38 -27.83
C ASN A 701 -47.87 -48.62 -29.12
N LEU A 702 -47.80 -47.28 -29.10
CA LEU A 702 -48.08 -46.43 -30.25
C LEU A 702 -46.82 -46.25 -31.11
N ASN A 703 -46.92 -46.53 -32.40
CA ASN A 703 -45.85 -46.27 -33.37
C ASN A 703 -46.28 -45.24 -34.44
N ALA A 704 -45.30 -44.65 -35.11
CA ALA A 704 -45.53 -43.56 -36.06
C ALA A 704 -46.44 -43.97 -37.23
N ASN A 705 -46.39 -45.23 -37.69
CA ASN A 705 -47.25 -45.75 -38.75
C ASN A 705 -48.72 -45.85 -38.31
N LEU A 706 -48.98 -46.28 -37.07
CA LEU A 706 -50.33 -46.36 -36.52
C LEU A 706 -50.93 -44.95 -36.34
N LEU A 707 -50.17 -44.01 -35.77
CA LEU A 707 -50.62 -42.63 -35.63
C LEU A 707 -50.82 -41.94 -36.99
N ALA A 708 -49.91 -42.14 -37.95
CA ALA A 708 -50.07 -41.62 -39.30
C ALA A 708 -51.35 -42.14 -39.97
N THR A 709 -51.63 -43.44 -39.86
CA THR A 709 -52.84 -44.06 -40.42
C THR A 709 -54.13 -43.52 -39.80
N LEU A 710 -54.17 -43.39 -38.48
CA LEU A 710 -55.32 -42.83 -37.76
C LEU A 710 -55.56 -41.37 -38.14
N PHE A 711 -54.53 -40.53 -38.03
CA PHE A 711 -54.67 -39.08 -38.21
C PHE A 711 -54.75 -38.64 -39.68
N ALA A 712 -54.23 -39.41 -40.64
CA ALA A 712 -54.46 -39.15 -42.06
C ALA A 712 -55.95 -39.20 -42.42
N SER A 713 -56.70 -40.19 -41.89
CA SER A 713 -58.15 -40.31 -42.12
C SER A 713 -59.00 -39.18 -41.50
N LEU A 714 -58.44 -38.49 -40.50
CA LEU A 714 -59.05 -37.36 -39.80
C LEU A 714 -58.71 -36.03 -40.46
N LEU A 715 -57.44 -35.83 -40.83
CA LEU A 715 -56.90 -34.56 -41.31
C LEU A 715 -56.97 -34.40 -42.85
N ILE A 716 -56.96 -35.51 -43.59
CA ILE A 716 -56.87 -35.53 -45.06
C ILE A 716 -58.02 -36.36 -45.62
N ARG A 717 -59.22 -35.79 -45.61
CA ARG A 717 -60.42 -36.42 -46.19
C ARG A 717 -60.58 -36.02 -47.67
N PRO A 718 -60.98 -36.96 -48.55
CA PRO A 718 -61.39 -36.61 -49.91
C PRO A 718 -62.66 -35.74 -49.87
N PRO A 719 -62.92 -34.91 -50.90
CA PRO A 719 -64.18 -34.18 -51.02
C PRO A 719 -65.40 -35.13 -50.96
N PRO A 720 -66.56 -34.68 -50.44
CA PRO A 720 -67.73 -35.56 -50.24
C PRO A 720 -68.12 -36.36 -51.50
N ASN A 721 -68.00 -35.72 -52.66
CA ASN A 721 -68.39 -36.26 -53.96
C ASN A 721 -67.46 -37.38 -54.49
N LEU A 722 -66.36 -37.70 -53.80
CA LEU A 722 -65.33 -38.68 -54.21
C LEU A 722 -65.08 -39.78 -53.17
N ALA A 723 -65.77 -39.78 -52.03
CA ALA A 723 -65.53 -40.71 -50.93
C ALA A 723 -65.62 -42.20 -51.33
N GLY A 724 -66.47 -42.55 -52.30
CA GLY A 724 -66.64 -43.92 -52.81
C GLY A 724 -65.65 -44.38 -53.88
N LYS A 725 -64.72 -43.52 -54.34
CA LYS A 725 -63.74 -43.84 -55.42
C LYS A 725 -62.27 -43.80 -54.98
N GLN A 726 -62.01 -43.69 -53.68
CA GLN A 726 -60.64 -43.56 -53.16
C GLN A 726 -59.89 -44.88 -53.29
N THR A 727 -58.79 -44.90 -54.05
CA THR A 727 -57.99 -46.12 -54.24
C THR A 727 -57.12 -46.42 -53.02
N GLN A 728 -56.67 -47.66 -52.86
CA GLN A 728 -55.76 -48.05 -51.78
C GLN A 728 -54.45 -47.22 -51.81
N HIS A 729 -54.00 -46.86 -53.02
CA HIS A 729 -52.83 -46.01 -53.26
C HIS A 729 -53.04 -44.56 -52.78
N ASP A 730 -54.25 -43.99 -52.86
CA ASP A 730 -54.53 -42.64 -52.37
C ASP A 730 -54.53 -42.57 -50.83
N ARG A 731 -55.00 -43.64 -50.17
CA ARG A 731 -54.94 -43.77 -48.71
C ARG A 731 -53.50 -43.90 -48.23
N GLN A 732 -52.68 -44.70 -48.93
CA GLN A 732 -51.26 -44.83 -48.62
C GLN A 732 -50.55 -43.46 -48.67
N LYS A 733 -50.77 -42.67 -49.74
CA LYS A 733 -50.21 -41.31 -49.85
C LYS A 733 -50.62 -40.35 -48.73
N ALA A 734 -51.85 -40.43 -48.24
CA ALA A 734 -52.30 -39.63 -47.11
C ALA A 734 -51.58 -40.02 -45.81
N ASN A 735 -51.38 -41.34 -45.59
CA ASN A 735 -50.60 -41.86 -44.47
C ASN A 735 -49.13 -41.40 -44.57
N ASP A 736 -48.49 -41.53 -45.74
CA ASP A 736 -47.09 -41.16 -45.99
C ASP A 736 -46.84 -39.64 -45.83
N PHE A 737 -47.87 -38.81 -46.05
CA PHE A 737 -47.80 -37.37 -45.78
C PHE A 737 -47.74 -37.08 -44.28
N ILE A 738 -48.65 -37.64 -43.47
CA ILE A 738 -48.64 -37.45 -42.01
C ILE A 738 -47.41 -38.11 -41.38
N LEU A 739 -47.06 -39.33 -41.80
CA LEU A 739 -45.87 -40.05 -41.36
C LEU A 739 -44.60 -39.21 -41.58
N GLY A 740 -44.52 -38.51 -42.71
CA GLY A 740 -43.41 -37.59 -43.00
C GLY A 740 -43.26 -36.43 -42.02
N PHE A 741 -44.36 -35.89 -41.48
CA PHE A 741 -44.31 -34.83 -40.44
C PHE A 741 -44.08 -35.38 -39.03
N LEU A 742 -44.42 -36.66 -38.78
CA LEU A 742 -44.12 -37.33 -37.51
C LEU A 742 -42.65 -37.77 -37.42
N MET A 743 -42.07 -38.20 -38.54
CA MET A 743 -40.67 -38.67 -38.63
C MET A 743 -39.66 -37.55 -38.93
N GLY A 744 -40.11 -36.42 -39.49
CA GLY A 744 -39.27 -35.24 -39.72
C GLY A 744 -39.14 -34.38 -38.46
N GLY A 745 -37.90 -33.94 -38.18
CA GLY A 745 -37.64 -32.88 -37.19
C GLY A 745 -38.17 -31.52 -37.65
N ASP A 746 -38.27 -30.55 -36.75
CA ASP A 746 -38.85 -29.23 -37.06
C ASP A 746 -38.01 -28.35 -38.02
N GLU A 747 -36.84 -28.84 -38.49
CA GLU A 747 -35.99 -28.17 -39.48
C GLU A 747 -36.15 -28.66 -40.94
N ASP A 748 -36.98 -29.68 -41.22
CA ASP A 748 -37.40 -30.10 -42.60
C ASP A 748 -38.91 -29.93 -42.93
#